data_AF-A0A2P4YEH6-F1
#
_entry.id   AF-A0A2P4YEH6-F1
#
_cell.length_a   1.000
_cell.length_b   1.000
_cell.length_c   1.000
_cell.angle_alpha   90.00
_cell.angle_beta   90.00
_cell.angle_gamma   90.00
#
_symmetry.space_group_name_H-M   'P 1'
#
loop_
_entity.id
_entity.type
_entity.pdbx_description
1 polymer ?
#
loop_
_entity_poly.entity_id
_entity_poly.type
_entity_poly.pdbx_seq_one_letter_code
_entity_poly.pdbx_strand_id
1 'polypeptide(L)'
;MASSTQRVVLLSTSLDDIAPTITSIQDFPTLCQICMDAPASIFQLCGVDCLVEVCSECLLRHITASIYSFYPGVLPKVRCPVCLNLLNKTQWEHFILPPVEPEQEQDQTPQNDNSHVLQKYVTLCRQSCGFQSPCCHIADYTMLPDRNDGNEDEIEDEDDDTQLKLTLEQVEALTELQLRGAEFCYHRQGTAEFYDFLKETFHENLEKVLWRVLPKIVDEERRASLLLWHLNKEPNTATRCCGMEICFKCKAVNHHDGNCRDFIEDADVVECRGCGVTVVMVDGCDSLYCLCGHAFSWSEEVARQNAQRKLLAPADNTEYDLWTTWHYRMNESLQKVSNLSATQREMRLTRLVRDHRPLLRQVLLRQVYRRRMIKKNPESIEDAMIKLKFIAESPESPQLSRSLSHWGRDRRHRWRRYWTRWRLWLLLHSKLIVVIISTLLFLKLWHSFLLYRRFLAWTVAPVPAHEVPTFISSLWRETQRFNRATPRGIVLPLFDDIALLGFSLLLELRRLQVTEPVEVPHCGDLSLKLQTTMHELDQSIRFYDVCELAAAATMDGQEERHLFCVDVDHCHYKFRSFDIKVLAVLYSKFQEVMLLDADTMFFQSPESLWETDKYKETGTLFFHDRISYELSYLAKRRPLEDVNVGAVHRFLAGFDVTPYGRLGVVESRESRPQTSRQLLGLDFGFQPSAFLLNSHVWRLRSGHQMDSSLVLWNKARQPRATTILASFVSLNGLPTAPSYGDKELYWLACELAETEYAFSDFAVGTVGSDLLTAGRHNDGVLCGDALQHYPVQMNPSKGPGADVEPLYMNSDNIVEWGREARRLYRTAARPAELYPGSFTERKLLQTCPFDVTTMELAPLERMLLTQRQHLYDEVAGRIDEQGTWWHS
;
A
#
# COMPACT_ATOMS: atom_id res chain seq x y z
N MET A 1 -42.82 -33.43 -28.37
CA MET A 1 -42.01 -34.64 -28.62
C MET A 1 -41.12 -34.82 -27.41
N ALA A 2 -41.19 -35.96 -26.72
CA ALA A 2 -40.35 -36.20 -25.55
C ALA A 2 -38.90 -36.35 -26.04
N SER A 3 -37.99 -35.49 -25.55
CA SER A 3 -36.55 -35.63 -25.84
C SER A 3 -36.08 -36.98 -25.31
N SER A 4 -35.70 -37.89 -26.22
CA SER A 4 -35.12 -39.18 -25.88
C SER A 4 -33.76 -38.93 -25.23
N THR A 5 -33.57 -39.45 -24.02
CA THR A 5 -32.34 -39.29 -23.24
C THR A 5 -31.68 -40.65 -23.06
N GLN A 6 -30.34 -40.68 -23.11
CA GLN A 6 -29.53 -41.89 -22.99
C GLN A 6 -28.56 -41.75 -21.82
N ARG A 7 -28.31 -42.85 -21.09
CA ARG A 7 -27.30 -42.93 -20.03
C ARG A 7 -25.96 -43.32 -20.65
N VAL A 8 -24.93 -42.49 -20.49
CA VAL A 8 -23.62 -42.67 -21.14
C VAL A 8 -22.47 -42.35 -20.17
N VAL A 9 -21.34 -43.06 -20.32
CA VAL A 9 -20.06 -42.76 -19.66
C VAL A 9 -19.30 -41.75 -20.52
N LEU A 10 -18.90 -40.63 -19.92
CA LEU A 10 -18.51 -39.44 -20.67
C LEU A 10 -17.14 -39.54 -21.36
N LEU A 11 -16.13 -40.09 -20.68
CA LEU A 11 -14.77 -40.29 -21.19
C LEU A 11 -14.14 -41.53 -20.52
N SER A 12 -13.70 -42.51 -21.31
CA SER A 12 -13.01 -43.71 -20.81
C SER A 12 -11.51 -43.45 -20.57
N THR A 13 -10.84 -42.69 -21.44
CA THR A 13 -9.40 -42.37 -21.39
C THR A 13 -9.13 -40.91 -21.01
N SER A 14 -7.87 -40.54 -20.77
CA SER A 14 -7.50 -39.14 -20.52
C SER A 14 -7.52 -38.34 -21.83
N LEU A 15 -7.74 -37.02 -21.73
CA LEU A 15 -7.82 -36.15 -22.91
C LEU A 15 -6.44 -35.89 -23.54
N ASP A 16 -5.37 -36.07 -22.76
CA ASP A 16 -3.99 -35.84 -23.17
C ASP A 16 -3.41 -37.02 -23.99
N ASP A 17 -4.03 -38.22 -23.93
CA ASP A 17 -3.55 -39.45 -24.58
C ASP A 17 -3.69 -39.46 -26.12
N ILE A 18 -4.37 -38.46 -26.72
CA ILE A 18 -4.68 -38.40 -28.16
C ILE A 18 -3.57 -37.69 -28.98
N ALA A 19 -2.41 -37.40 -28.39
CA ALA A 19 -1.35 -36.64 -29.06
C ALA A 19 -0.73 -37.32 -30.30
N PRO A 20 -0.28 -36.53 -31.30
CA PRO A 20 0.30 -37.05 -32.53
C PRO A 20 1.66 -37.72 -32.30
N THR A 21 1.87 -38.86 -32.95
CA THR A 21 3.10 -39.65 -32.97
C THR A 21 4.27 -38.80 -33.50
N ILE A 22 5.28 -38.54 -32.67
CA ILE A 22 6.51 -37.84 -33.07
C ILE A 22 7.37 -38.83 -33.88
N THR A 23 7.49 -38.64 -35.19
CA THR A 23 8.43 -39.38 -36.04
C THR A 23 9.82 -38.78 -35.94
N SER A 24 10.77 -39.55 -35.40
CA SER A 24 12.18 -39.17 -35.36
C SER A 24 12.76 -39.11 -36.77
N ILE A 25 13.16 -37.92 -37.22
CA ILE A 25 14.05 -37.77 -38.38
C ILE A 25 15.48 -37.73 -37.84
N GLN A 26 16.24 -38.79 -38.08
CA GLN A 26 17.69 -38.77 -37.96
C GLN A 26 18.24 -38.01 -39.16
N ASP A 27 19.02 -36.93 -38.93
CA ASP A 27 20.21 -36.64 -39.72
C ASP A 27 21.07 -35.52 -39.09
N PHE A 28 22.34 -35.86 -38.81
CA PHE A 28 23.46 -35.06 -38.31
C PHE A 28 23.38 -34.45 -36.88
N PRO A 29 24.45 -34.55 -36.06
CA PRO A 29 24.45 -33.95 -34.73
C PRO A 29 24.55 -32.43 -34.84
N THR A 30 23.44 -31.74 -34.58
CA THR A 30 23.43 -30.29 -34.39
C THR A 30 23.82 -29.94 -32.96
N LEU A 31 24.46 -28.78 -32.77
CA LEU A 31 24.78 -28.28 -31.43
C LEU A 31 23.51 -27.73 -30.77
N CYS A 32 23.41 -27.91 -29.45
CA CYS A 32 22.30 -27.38 -28.67
C CYS A 32 22.20 -25.86 -28.85
N GLN A 33 21.03 -25.38 -29.27
CA GLN A 33 20.76 -23.96 -29.53
C GLN A 33 20.87 -23.05 -28.29
N ILE A 34 20.90 -23.63 -27.08
CA ILE A 34 21.02 -22.88 -25.81
C ILE A 34 22.48 -22.76 -25.37
N CYS A 35 23.19 -23.88 -25.19
CA CYS A 35 24.58 -23.84 -24.72
C CYS A 35 25.61 -23.73 -25.84
N MET A 36 25.26 -24.07 -27.09
CA MET A 36 26.15 -24.17 -28.24
C MET A 36 27.33 -25.16 -28.06
N ASP A 37 27.33 -25.96 -27.00
CA ASP A 37 28.47 -26.81 -26.61
C ASP A 37 28.15 -28.31 -26.68
N ALA A 38 26.96 -28.72 -26.25
CA ALA A 38 26.53 -30.12 -26.21
C ALA A 38 25.74 -30.51 -27.48
N PRO A 39 25.78 -31.78 -27.92
CA PRO A 39 24.92 -32.24 -29.01
C PRO A 39 23.45 -32.12 -28.61
N ALA A 40 22.61 -31.65 -29.54
CA ALA A 40 21.16 -31.62 -29.36
C ALA A 40 20.63 -33.06 -29.27
N SER A 41 19.77 -33.31 -28.28
CA SER A 41 19.16 -34.62 -28.02
C SER A 41 17.64 -34.57 -28.00
N ILE A 42 17.06 -33.36 -28.04
CA ILE A 42 15.62 -33.10 -27.97
C ILE A 42 15.24 -32.26 -29.17
N PHE A 43 14.29 -32.79 -29.93
CA PHE A 43 13.78 -32.22 -31.16
C PHE A 43 12.25 -32.17 -31.12
N GLN A 44 11.66 -31.24 -31.87
CA GLN A 44 10.21 -31.19 -32.09
C GLN A 44 9.35 -31.13 -30.81
N LEU A 45 9.84 -30.53 -29.72
CA LEU A 45 9.24 -30.56 -28.39
C LEU A 45 7.75 -30.12 -28.35
N CYS A 46 7.36 -29.11 -29.14
CA CYS A 46 5.97 -28.64 -29.18
C CYS A 46 5.14 -29.20 -30.36
N GLY A 47 5.71 -30.08 -31.20
CA GLY A 47 5.04 -30.67 -32.36
C GLY A 47 5.93 -30.73 -33.61
N VAL A 48 5.37 -31.23 -34.71
CA VAL A 48 6.12 -31.51 -35.97
C VAL A 48 6.80 -30.28 -36.58
N ASP A 49 6.23 -29.09 -36.42
CA ASP A 49 6.78 -27.82 -36.93
C ASP A 49 7.75 -27.16 -35.94
N CYS A 50 8.06 -27.80 -34.82
CA CYS A 50 8.92 -27.23 -33.78
C CYS A 50 10.40 -27.35 -34.16
N LEU A 51 11.07 -26.20 -34.27
CA LEU A 51 12.48 -26.05 -34.65
C LEU A 51 13.47 -26.16 -33.48
N VAL A 52 13.03 -26.72 -32.36
CA VAL A 52 13.88 -26.82 -31.16
C VAL A 52 14.94 -27.90 -31.37
N GLU A 53 16.17 -27.56 -31.05
CA GLU A 53 17.31 -28.48 -31.06
C GLU A 53 18.13 -28.21 -29.80
N VAL A 54 17.81 -28.89 -28.70
CA VAL A 54 18.44 -28.63 -27.40
C VAL A 54 18.90 -29.89 -26.70
N CYS A 55 19.91 -29.79 -25.83
CA CYS A 55 20.30 -30.89 -24.96
C CYS A 55 19.36 -30.98 -23.74
N SER A 56 19.25 -32.17 -23.16
CA SER A 56 18.41 -32.45 -21.99
C SER A 56 18.73 -31.57 -20.79
N GLU A 57 20.01 -31.27 -20.54
CA GLU A 57 20.42 -30.44 -19.42
C GLU A 57 19.94 -28.98 -19.56
N CYS A 58 20.08 -28.39 -20.76
CA CYS A 58 19.60 -27.03 -21.01
C CYS A 58 18.07 -26.95 -20.94
N LEU A 59 17.36 -27.97 -21.42
CA LEU A 59 15.90 -28.01 -21.30
C LEU A 59 15.46 -28.11 -19.85
N LEU A 60 16.08 -28.98 -19.05
CA LEU A 60 15.79 -29.11 -17.62
C LEU A 60 16.02 -27.80 -16.87
N ARG A 61 17.15 -27.11 -17.13
CA ARG A 61 17.43 -25.79 -16.54
C ARG A 61 16.39 -24.75 -16.95
N HIS A 62 15.98 -24.74 -18.21
CA HIS A 62 14.93 -23.85 -18.71
C HIS A 62 13.57 -24.11 -18.05
N ILE A 63 13.15 -25.37 -17.94
CA ILE A 63 11.90 -25.75 -17.26
C ILE A 63 11.96 -25.37 -15.78
N THR A 64 13.08 -25.66 -15.11
CA THR A 64 13.30 -25.32 -13.71
C THR A 64 13.21 -23.81 -13.50
N ALA A 65 13.96 -23.02 -14.27
CA ALA A 65 13.90 -21.56 -14.21
C ALA A 65 12.49 -21.03 -14.52
N SER A 66 11.80 -21.62 -15.51
CA SER A 66 10.43 -21.25 -15.87
C SER A 66 9.47 -21.46 -14.70
N ILE A 67 9.46 -22.64 -14.07
CA ILE A 67 8.56 -22.96 -12.95
C ILE A 67 8.90 -22.14 -11.71
N TYR A 68 10.19 -21.96 -11.40
CA TYR A 68 10.63 -21.22 -10.22
C TYR A 68 10.44 -19.70 -10.33
N SER A 69 10.19 -19.18 -11.54
CA SER A 69 9.83 -17.78 -11.73
C SER A 69 8.41 -17.43 -11.28
N PHE A 70 7.55 -18.44 -11.05
CA PHE A 70 6.15 -18.25 -10.64
C PHE A 70 5.96 -18.30 -9.11
N TYR A 71 5.02 -17.47 -8.64
CA TYR A 71 4.66 -17.34 -7.23
C TYR A 71 3.29 -18.00 -6.94
N PRO A 72 3.04 -18.46 -5.69
CA PRO A 72 1.73 -18.99 -5.28
C PRO A 72 0.57 -18.09 -5.70
N GLY A 73 -0.50 -18.69 -6.25
CA GLY A 73 -1.67 -17.95 -6.73
C GLY A 73 -1.66 -17.66 -8.23
N VAL A 74 -0.51 -17.81 -8.92
CA VAL A 74 -0.42 -17.71 -10.39
C VAL A 74 -0.21 -19.09 -10.99
N LEU A 75 -1.00 -19.43 -12.01
CA LEU A 75 -0.85 -20.70 -12.74
C LEU A 75 0.47 -20.73 -13.53
N PRO A 76 1.38 -21.70 -13.26
CA PRO A 76 2.69 -21.77 -13.90
C PRO A 76 2.56 -22.18 -15.37
N LYS A 77 3.20 -21.43 -16.28
CA LYS A 77 3.17 -21.72 -17.73
C LYS A 77 4.57 -22.10 -18.21
N VAL A 78 4.71 -23.32 -18.74
CA VAL A 78 5.97 -23.80 -19.33
C VAL A 78 5.94 -23.56 -20.83
N ARG A 79 7.03 -23.01 -21.38
CA ARG A 79 7.17 -22.70 -22.81
C ARG A 79 8.35 -23.44 -23.41
N CYS A 80 8.27 -23.76 -24.70
CA CYS A 80 9.41 -24.17 -25.50
C CYS A 80 10.49 -23.08 -25.47
N PRO A 81 11.77 -23.41 -25.21
CA PRO A 81 12.84 -22.41 -25.11
C PRO A 81 13.14 -21.67 -26.42
N VAL A 82 12.72 -22.22 -27.56
CA VAL A 82 13.02 -21.69 -28.89
C VAL A 82 11.78 -21.09 -29.54
N CYS A 83 10.72 -21.88 -29.65
CA CYS A 83 9.48 -21.43 -30.31
C CYS A 83 8.57 -20.60 -29.39
N LEU A 84 8.82 -20.58 -28.08
CA LEU A 84 8.01 -19.90 -27.05
C LEU A 84 6.53 -20.36 -26.96
N ASN A 85 6.15 -21.38 -27.72
CA ASN A 85 4.86 -22.07 -27.62
C ASN A 85 4.70 -22.71 -26.24
N LEU A 86 3.48 -22.69 -25.70
CA LEU A 86 3.16 -23.33 -24.43
C LEU A 86 3.24 -24.85 -24.58
N LEU A 87 3.75 -25.51 -23.55
CA LEU A 87 3.91 -26.96 -23.51
C LEU A 87 2.95 -27.57 -22.50
N ASN A 88 2.22 -28.60 -22.92
CA ASN A 88 1.50 -29.47 -22.01
C ASN A 88 2.50 -30.25 -21.14
N LYS A 89 2.13 -30.50 -19.88
CA LYS A 89 2.90 -31.29 -18.91
C LYS A 89 3.48 -32.60 -19.47
N THR A 90 2.71 -33.37 -20.23
CA THR A 90 3.16 -34.67 -20.79
C THR A 90 4.34 -34.51 -21.74
N GLN A 91 4.48 -33.34 -22.38
CA GLN A 91 5.56 -33.04 -23.31
C GLN A 91 6.90 -32.79 -22.62
N TRP A 92 6.93 -32.56 -21.30
CA TRP A 92 8.17 -32.22 -20.60
C TRP A 92 8.42 -32.92 -19.27
N GLU A 93 7.42 -33.53 -18.63
CA GLU A 93 7.56 -34.15 -17.30
C GLU A 93 8.57 -35.30 -17.27
N HIS A 94 8.67 -36.07 -18.36
CA HIS A 94 9.58 -37.21 -18.50
C HIS A 94 11.06 -36.80 -18.57
N PHE A 95 11.36 -35.52 -18.85
CA PHE A 95 12.73 -35.00 -18.77
C PHE A 95 13.13 -34.62 -17.35
N ILE A 96 12.17 -34.48 -16.43
CA ILE A 96 12.41 -34.22 -15.00
C ILE A 96 12.63 -35.55 -14.27
N LEU A 97 11.78 -36.53 -14.55
CA LEU A 97 11.83 -37.88 -13.98
C LEU A 97 12.04 -38.88 -15.13
N PRO A 98 13.29 -39.13 -15.56
CA PRO A 98 13.54 -40.16 -16.56
C PRO A 98 13.10 -41.53 -16.02
N PRO A 99 12.53 -42.42 -16.85
CA PRO A 99 12.10 -43.73 -16.41
C PRO A 99 13.27 -44.52 -15.82
N VAL A 100 13.07 -45.10 -14.64
CA VAL A 100 14.05 -45.97 -13.99
C VAL A 100 14.11 -47.28 -14.78
N GLU A 101 15.21 -47.51 -15.50
CA GLU A 101 15.47 -48.83 -16.09
C GLU A 101 15.64 -49.87 -14.97
N PRO A 102 15.07 -51.09 -15.12
CA PRO A 102 15.20 -52.12 -14.09
C PRO A 102 16.66 -52.58 -13.95
N GLU A 103 17.23 -52.24 -12.79
CA GLU A 103 18.41 -52.82 -12.13
C GLU A 103 19.47 -53.48 -13.04
N GLN A 104 20.47 -52.69 -13.43
CA GLN A 104 21.84 -53.19 -13.54
C GLN A 104 22.71 -52.46 -12.52
N GLU A 105 23.23 -53.22 -11.56
CA GLU A 105 24.18 -52.77 -10.55
C GLU A 105 25.39 -52.09 -11.20
N GLN A 106 25.48 -50.76 -11.14
CA GLN A 106 26.75 -50.06 -11.29
C GLN A 106 26.72 -48.64 -10.70
N ASP A 107 27.64 -48.48 -9.74
CA ASP A 107 28.23 -47.27 -9.15
C ASP A 107 27.36 -46.08 -8.71
N GLN A 108 27.57 -45.74 -7.44
CA GLN A 108 27.00 -44.60 -6.71
C GLN A 108 27.48 -43.26 -7.28
N THR A 109 26.86 -42.80 -8.36
CA THR A 109 26.75 -41.36 -8.65
C THR A 109 25.42 -40.84 -8.12
N PRO A 110 25.36 -39.69 -7.42
CA PRO A 110 24.12 -39.14 -6.90
C PRO A 110 23.20 -38.81 -8.07
N GLN A 111 22.16 -39.62 -8.27
CA GLN A 111 21.13 -39.37 -9.27
C GLN A 111 20.40 -38.09 -8.84
N ASN A 112 20.53 -37.03 -9.65
CA ASN A 112 19.91 -35.74 -9.35
C ASN A 112 18.38 -35.89 -9.26
N ASP A 113 17.85 -35.85 -8.05
CA ASP A 113 16.41 -35.89 -7.80
C ASP A 113 15.77 -34.55 -8.18
N ASN A 114 15.28 -34.45 -9.42
CA ASN A 114 14.57 -33.27 -9.90
C ASN A 114 13.06 -33.31 -9.55
N SER A 115 12.59 -34.27 -8.73
CA SER A 115 11.17 -34.38 -8.35
C SER A 115 10.61 -33.10 -7.73
N HIS A 116 11.45 -32.33 -7.07
CA HIS A 116 11.12 -31.03 -6.48
C HIS A 116 10.55 -30.02 -7.50
N VAL A 117 10.99 -30.07 -8.77
CA VAL A 117 10.51 -29.18 -9.84
C VAL A 117 9.06 -29.49 -10.18
N LEU A 118 8.73 -30.78 -10.32
CA LEU A 118 7.36 -31.24 -10.58
C LEU A 118 6.45 -30.98 -9.37
N GLN A 119 6.93 -31.26 -8.16
CA GLN A 119 6.22 -30.93 -6.92
C GLN A 119 5.90 -29.44 -6.82
N LYS A 120 6.86 -28.56 -7.16
CA LYS A 120 6.65 -27.10 -7.17
C LYS A 120 5.57 -26.70 -8.18
N TYR A 121 5.61 -27.23 -9.41
CA TYR A 121 4.60 -26.98 -10.44
C TYR A 121 3.20 -27.37 -9.96
N VAL A 122 3.03 -28.60 -9.44
CA VAL A 122 1.75 -29.08 -8.91
C VAL A 122 1.27 -28.22 -7.73
N THR A 123 2.19 -27.85 -6.83
CA THR A 123 1.89 -26.99 -5.68
C THR A 123 1.34 -25.63 -6.11
N LEU A 124 1.96 -24.99 -7.11
CA LEU A 124 1.49 -23.70 -7.64
C LEU A 124 0.08 -23.81 -8.23
N CYS A 125 -0.19 -24.85 -9.02
CA CYS A 125 -1.53 -25.11 -9.58
C CYS A 125 -2.59 -25.33 -8.50
N ARG A 126 -2.28 -26.14 -7.47
CA ARG A 126 -3.19 -26.40 -6.35
C ARG A 126 -3.46 -25.13 -5.53
N GLN A 127 -2.43 -24.34 -5.25
CA GLN A 127 -2.53 -23.08 -4.50
C GLN A 127 -3.39 -22.05 -5.23
N SER A 128 -3.33 -21.97 -6.56
CA SER A 128 -4.20 -21.09 -7.36
C SER A 128 -5.70 -21.41 -7.23
N CYS A 129 -6.05 -22.66 -6.89
CA CYS A 129 -7.43 -23.09 -6.63
C CYS A 129 -7.76 -23.21 -5.14
N GLY A 130 -6.84 -22.83 -4.25
CA GLY A 130 -7.00 -22.90 -2.80
C GLY A 130 -7.70 -21.68 -2.20
N PHE A 131 -8.45 -21.90 -1.13
CA PHE A 131 -8.96 -20.86 -0.23
C PHE A 131 -9.25 -21.47 1.14
N GLN A 132 -9.35 -20.63 2.18
CA GLN A 132 -9.85 -21.05 3.48
C GLN A 132 -11.30 -20.64 3.62
N SER A 133 -12.18 -21.60 3.88
CA SER A 133 -13.60 -21.37 4.21
C SER A 133 -13.79 -21.66 5.70
N PRO A 134 -14.72 -20.97 6.41
CA PRO A 134 -14.94 -21.15 7.85
C PRO A 134 -15.11 -22.61 8.33
N CYS A 135 -15.46 -23.53 7.43
CA CYS A 135 -15.65 -24.95 7.69
C CYS A 135 -14.49 -25.89 7.30
N CYS A 136 -13.50 -25.42 6.56
CA CYS A 136 -12.33 -26.22 6.15
C CYS A 136 -11.09 -25.74 6.92
N HIS A 137 -10.65 -26.52 7.92
CA HIS A 137 -9.40 -26.27 8.66
C HIS A 137 -8.16 -26.93 8.03
N ILE A 138 -8.28 -27.35 6.77
CA ILE A 138 -7.21 -28.05 6.03
C ILE A 138 -6.28 -26.98 5.44
N ALA A 139 -5.03 -26.96 5.88
CA ALA A 139 -4.06 -25.92 5.54
C ALA A 139 -3.71 -25.87 4.02
N ASP A 140 -3.81 -27.01 3.34
CA ASP A 140 -3.51 -27.22 1.92
C ASP A 140 -4.77 -27.46 1.07
N TYR A 141 -5.93 -27.00 1.53
CA TYR A 141 -7.20 -27.16 0.82
C TYR A 141 -7.17 -26.54 -0.59
N THR A 142 -7.66 -27.29 -1.58
CA THR A 142 -7.80 -26.83 -2.96
C THR A 142 -9.10 -27.32 -3.59
N MET A 143 -9.73 -26.47 -4.42
CA MET A 143 -10.86 -26.87 -5.27
C MET A 143 -10.43 -27.72 -6.46
N LEU A 144 -9.14 -27.77 -6.78
CA LEU A 144 -8.64 -28.52 -7.93
C LEU A 144 -8.87 -30.03 -7.69
N PRO A 145 -9.67 -30.72 -8.53
CA PRO A 145 -9.84 -32.16 -8.42
C PRO A 145 -8.53 -32.90 -8.71
N ASP A 146 -8.29 -33.96 -7.94
CA ASP A 146 -7.18 -34.87 -8.18
C ASP A 146 -7.40 -35.64 -9.49
N ARG A 147 -6.32 -36.14 -10.08
CA ARG A 147 -6.39 -36.95 -11.29
C ARG A 147 -7.08 -38.27 -10.94
N ASN A 148 -7.90 -38.79 -11.86
CA ASN A 148 -8.44 -40.12 -11.69
C ASN A 148 -7.51 -41.12 -12.41
N ASP A 149 -6.72 -41.87 -11.66
CA ASP A 149 -5.60 -42.68 -12.17
C ASP A 149 -6.04 -44.03 -12.80
N GLY A 150 -7.34 -44.32 -12.83
CA GLY A 150 -7.86 -45.50 -13.51
C GLY A 150 -7.61 -46.82 -12.79
N ASN A 151 -7.23 -46.82 -11.51
CA ASN A 151 -7.23 -48.03 -10.70
C ASN A 151 -8.69 -48.46 -10.47
N GLU A 152 -9.10 -49.49 -11.20
CA GLU A 152 -10.42 -50.15 -11.12
C GLU A 152 -10.63 -50.93 -9.80
N ASP A 153 -9.64 -50.96 -8.90
CA ASP A 153 -9.63 -51.84 -7.72
C ASP A 153 -10.38 -51.31 -6.48
N GLU A 154 -11.01 -50.12 -6.52
CA GLU A 154 -11.86 -49.59 -5.43
C GLU A 154 -13.27 -49.18 -5.89
N ILE A 155 -13.81 -49.82 -6.94
CA ILE A 155 -15.24 -49.73 -7.28
C ILE A 155 -15.88 -51.10 -7.06
N GLU A 156 -15.87 -51.59 -5.83
CA GLU A 156 -16.89 -52.51 -5.35
C GLU A 156 -18.14 -51.68 -5.04
N ASP A 157 -18.90 -51.36 -6.08
CA ASP A 157 -20.36 -51.17 -6.11
C ASP A 157 -20.70 -50.42 -7.41
N GLU A 158 -21.36 -51.11 -8.35
CA GLU A 158 -21.95 -50.53 -9.57
C GLU A 158 -23.08 -49.55 -9.18
N ASP A 159 -22.74 -48.35 -8.71
CA ASP A 159 -23.71 -47.32 -8.37
C ASP A 159 -24.11 -46.50 -9.62
N ASP A 160 -25.41 -46.18 -9.70
CA ASP A 160 -26.12 -45.46 -10.77
C ASP A 160 -25.57 -44.03 -11.07
N ASP A 161 -24.56 -43.58 -10.31
CA ASP A 161 -23.96 -42.24 -10.33
C ASP A 161 -22.84 -42.03 -11.37
N THR A 162 -22.29 -43.08 -11.97
CA THR A 162 -21.26 -42.94 -13.02
C THR A 162 -21.85 -42.58 -14.39
N GLN A 163 -23.12 -42.92 -14.64
CA GLN A 163 -23.79 -42.70 -15.92
C GLN A 163 -24.53 -41.36 -15.96
N LEU A 164 -24.21 -40.53 -16.96
CA LEU A 164 -24.89 -39.25 -17.18
C LEU A 164 -26.07 -39.41 -18.13
N LYS A 165 -27.22 -38.83 -17.76
CA LYS A 165 -28.40 -38.77 -18.62
C LYS A 165 -28.28 -37.57 -19.57
N LEU A 166 -27.91 -37.83 -20.82
CA LEU A 166 -27.71 -36.82 -21.87
C LEU A 166 -28.80 -36.93 -22.93
N THR A 167 -29.07 -35.84 -23.66
CA THR A 167 -29.91 -35.88 -24.88
C THR A 167 -29.16 -36.55 -26.02
N LEU A 168 -29.87 -37.02 -27.05
CA LEU A 168 -29.22 -37.65 -28.21
C LEU A 168 -28.18 -36.73 -28.88
N GLU A 169 -28.49 -35.44 -29.02
CA GLU A 169 -27.58 -34.42 -29.55
C GLU A 169 -26.31 -34.25 -28.68
N GLN A 170 -26.45 -34.30 -27.36
CA GLN A 170 -25.30 -34.26 -26.43
C GLN A 170 -24.44 -35.51 -26.50
N VAL A 171 -25.03 -36.68 -26.79
CA VAL A 171 -24.30 -37.94 -26.99
C VAL A 171 -23.49 -37.90 -28.29
N GLU A 172 -24.08 -37.37 -29.37
CA GLU A 172 -23.38 -37.18 -30.65
C GLU A 172 -22.19 -36.22 -30.53
N ALA A 173 -22.28 -35.23 -29.63
CA ALA A 173 -21.20 -34.26 -29.38
C ALA A 173 -20.03 -34.79 -28.53
N LEU A 174 -20.08 -36.02 -28.00
CA LEU A 174 -19.00 -36.57 -27.16
C LEU A 174 -17.68 -36.76 -27.92
N THR A 175 -17.74 -37.10 -29.21
CA THR A 175 -16.53 -37.21 -30.06
C THR A 175 -15.87 -35.84 -30.26
N GLU A 176 -16.68 -34.80 -30.47
CA GLU A 176 -16.19 -33.41 -30.59
C GLU A 176 -15.60 -32.91 -29.26
N LEU A 177 -16.22 -33.30 -28.13
CA LEU A 177 -15.69 -33.02 -26.80
C LEU A 177 -14.29 -33.63 -26.61
N GLN A 178 -14.06 -34.85 -27.06
CA GLN A 178 -12.73 -35.49 -27.00
C GLN A 178 -11.70 -34.74 -27.83
N LEU A 179 -12.04 -34.38 -29.09
CA LEU A 179 -11.14 -33.66 -30.00
C LEU A 179 -10.79 -32.27 -29.47
N ARG A 180 -11.79 -31.47 -29.10
CA ARG A 180 -11.58 -30.14 -28.52
C ARG A 180 -10.90 -30.20 -27.16
N GLY A 181 -11.19 -31.22 -26.37
CA GLY A 181 -10.52 -31.48 -25.10
C GLY A 181 -9.03 -31.69 -25.28
N ALA A 182 -8.62 -32.47 -26.29
CA ALA A 182 -7.20 -32.66 -26.63
C ALA A 182 -6.56 -31.34 -27.09
N GLU A 183 -7.19 -30.60 -28.01
CA GLU A 183 -6.68 -29.30 -28.48
C GLU A 183 -6.58 -28.27 -27.36
N PHE A 184 -7.51 -28.28 -26.41
CA PHE A 184 -7.43 -27.51 -25.17
C PHE A 184 -6.22 -27.96 -24.33
N CYS A 185 -6.02 -29.26 -24.10
CA CYS A 185 -4.90 -29.76 -23.30
C CYS A 185 -3.53 -29.35 -23.88
N TYR A 186 -3.37 -29.36 -25.20
CA TYR A 186 -2.12 -28.96 -25.88
C TYR A 186 -2.01 -27.45 -26.18
N HIS A 187 -2.79 -26.60 -25.49
CA HIS A 187 -2.78 -25.13 -25.64
C HIS A 187 -3.12 -24.60 -27.05
N ARG A 188 -3.67 -25.42 -27.93
CA ARG A 188 -4.09 -25.00 -29.29
C ARG A 188 -5.46 -24.34 -29.30
N GLN A 189 -6.28 -24.64 -28.29
CA GLN A 189 -7.55 -23.98 -28.04
C GLN A 189 -7.54 -23.20 -26.72
N GLY A 190 -8.14 -22.01 -26.72
CA GLY A 190 -8.28 -21.17 -25.53
C GLY A 190 -9.28 -21.72 -24.52
N THR A 191 -9.10 -21.38 -23.23
CA THR A 191 -10.01 -21.83 -22.15
C THR A 191 -11.44 -21.30 -22.35
N ALA A 192 -11.58 -20.06 -22.80
CA ALA A 192 -12.89 -19.45 -23.07
C ALA A 192 -13.65 -20.23 -24.16
N GLU A 193 -13.01 -20.47 -25.29
CA GLU A 193 -13.60 -21.18 -26.44
C GLU A 193 -14.02 -22.61 -26.09
N PHE A 194 -13.18 -23.33 -25.33
CA PHE A 194 -13.52 -24.68 -24.89
C PHE A 194 -14.67 -24.68 -23.89
N TYR A 195 -14.69 -23.74 -22.95
CA TYR A 195 -15.77 -23.60 -21.97
C TYR A 195 -17.10 -23.19 -22.62
N ASP A 196 -17.06 -22.26 -23.59
CA ASP A 196 -18.26 -21.83 -24.31
C ASP A 196 -18.86 -22.99 -25.10
N PHE A 197 -18.02 -23.84 -25.75
CA PHE A 197 -18.48 -25.10 -26.34
C PHE A 197 -19.17 -26.02 -25.32
N LEU A 198 -18.56 -26.23 -24.14
CA LEU A 198 -19.18 -27.05 -23.08
C LEU A 198 -20.53 -26.48 -22.64
N LYS A 199 -20.62 -25.17 -22.47
CA LYS A 199 -21.83 -24.47 -22.02
C LYS A 199 -22.94 -24.52 -23.06
N GLU A 200 -22.60 -24.28 -24.32
CA GLU A 200 -23.53 -24.29 -25.46
C GLU A 200 -24.00 -25.71 -25.81
N THR A 201 -23.19 -26.73 -25.57
CA THR A 201 -23.54 -28.11 -25.92
C THR A 201 -24.29 -28.82 -24.78
N PHE A 202 -23.80 -28.68 -23.55
CA PHE A 202 -24.30 -29.47 -22.42
C PHE A 202 -25.34 -28.74 -21.55
N HIS A 203 -25.53 -27.43 -21.72
CA HIS A 203 -26.58 -26.63 -21.07
C HIS A 203 -26.77 -26.96 -19.57
N GLU A 204 -27.93 -27.49 -19.17
CA GLU A 204 -28.26 -27.88 -17.79
C GLU A 204 -27.37 -29.00 -17.23
N ASN A 205 -26.73 -29.79 -18.10
CA ASN A 205 -25.77 -30.83 -17.71
C ASN A 205 -24.34 -30.31 -17.55
N LEU A 206 -24.05 -29.03 -17.83
CA LEU A 206 -22.71 -28.44 -17.83
C LEU A 206 -21.90 -28.78 -16.57
N GLU A 207 -22.47 -28.55 -15.39
CA GLU A 207 -21.76 -28.76 -14.11
C GLU A 207 -21.34 -30.24 -13.96
N LYS A 208 -22.25 -31.16 -14.25
CA LYS A 208 -21.99 -32.60 -14.14
C LYS A 208 -20.99 -33.11 -15.17
N VAL A 209 -21.01 -32.53 -16.38
CA VAL A 209 -20.03 -32.81 -17.44
C VAL A 209 -18.66 -32.29 -17.04
N LEU A 210 -18.57 -31.03 -16.59
CA LEU A 210 -17.32 -30.39 -16.23
C LEU A 210 -16.59 -31.14 -15.11
N TRP A 211 -17.28 -31.51 -14.03
CA TRP A 211 -16.68 -32.26 -12.92
C TRP A 211 -16.21 -33.67 -13.29
N ARG A 212 -16.69 -34.24 -14.40
CA ARG A 212 -16.19 -35.51 -14.97
C ARG A 212 -15.05 -35.32 -15.98
N VAL A 213 -15.01 -34.17 -16.65
CA VAL A 213 -13.93 -33.80 -17.58
C VAL A 213 -12.66 -33.38 -16.82
N LEU A 214 -12.78 -32.61 -15.74
CA LEU A 214 -11.64 -32.08 -15.00
C LEU A 214 -10.62 -33.17 -14.53
N PRO A 215 -11.03 -34.30 -13.93
CA PRO A 215 -10.09 -35.35 -13.52
C PRO A 215 -9.42 -36.09 -14.68
N LYS A 216 -9.92 -35.94 -15.92
CA LYS A 216 -9.40 -36.56 -17.14
C LYS A 216 -8.37 -35.70 -17.87
N ILE A 217 -8.12 -34.47 -17.40
CA ILE A 217 -7.06 -33.57 -17.90
C ILE A 217 -5.82 -33.81 -17.05
N VAL A 218 -4.74 -34.35 -17.61
CA VAL A 218 -3.50 -34.72 -16.92
C VAL A 218 -2.76 -33.49 -16.40
N ASP A 219 -2.64 -32.48 -17.24
CA ASP A 219 -1.95 -31.23 -16.92
C ASP A 219 -2.72 -30.41 -15.85
N GLU A 220 -2.13 -30.24 -14.66
CA GLU A 220 -2.77 -29.53 -13.56
C GLU A 220 -3.01 -28.04 -13.86
N GLU A 221 -2.17 -27.41 -14.68
CA GLU A 221 -2.36 -26.03 -15.10
C GLU A 221 -3.60 -25.92 -15.99
N ARG A 222 -3.75 -26.80 -16.98
CA ARG A 222 -4.93 -26.82 -17.85
C ARG A 222 -6.20 -27.14 -17.07
N ARG A 223 -6.12 -28.12 -16.16
CA ARG A 223 -7.22 -28.47 -15.25
C ARG A 223 -7.65 -27.28 -14.39
N ALA A 224 -6.69 -26.58 -13.78
CA ALA A 224 -6.96 -25.42 -12.95
C ALA A 224 -7.48 -24.23 -13.76
N SER A 225 -6.94 -23.99 -14.95
CA SER A 225 -7.40 -22.97 -15.88
C SER A 225 -8.89 -23.12 -16.21
N LEU A 226 -9.33 -24.34 -16.54
CA LEU A 226 -10.74 -24.62 -16.85
C LEU A 226 -11.65 -24.47 -15.63
N LEU A 227 -11.22 -24.98 -14.48
CA LEU A 227 -11.95 -24.87 -13.22
C LEU A 227 -12.13 -23.40 -12.79
N LEU A 228 -11.05 -22.61 -12.78
CA LEU A 228 -11.09 -21.20 -12.40
C LEU A 228 -11.96 -20.38 -13.34
N TRP A 229 -11.96 -20.69 -14.65
CA TRP A 229 -12.84 -20.05 -15.61
C TRP A 229 -14.31 -20.32 -15.30
N HIS A 230 -14.66 -21.58 -15.03
CA HIS A 230 -16.01 -21.96 -14.60
C HIS A 230 -16.42 -21.25 -13.33
N LEU A 231 -15.63 -21.34 -12.26
CA LEU A 231 -15.95 -20.75 -10.94
C LEU A 231 -15.98 -19.22 -10.95
N ASN A 232 -15.40 -18.57 -11.95
CA ASN A 232 -15.55 -17.12 -12.14
C ASN A 232 -16.85 -16.76 -12.89
N LYS A 233 -17.37 -17.65 -13.75
CA LYS A 233 -18.65 -17.43 -14.43
C LYS A 233 -19.83 -17.85 -13.56
N GLU A 234 -19.74 -19.03 -12.95
CA GLU A 234 -20.72 -19.64 -12.05
C GLU A 234 -20.07 -19.81 -10.66
N PRO A 235 -20.12 -18.80 -9.77
CA PRO A 235 -19.34 -18.80 -8.54
C PRO A 235 -19.94 -19.63 -7.41
N ASN A 236 -21.22 -19.98 -7.46
CA ASN A 236 -21.84 -20.81 -6.45
C ASN A 236 -21.29 -22.24 -6.57
N THR A 237 -20.70 -22.77 -5.49
CA THR A 237 -20.08 -24.10 -5.48
C THR A 237 -20.06 -24.66 -4.06
N ALA A 238 -19.74 -25.95 -3.91
CA ALA A 238 -19.59 -26.59 -2.60
C ALA A 238 -18.12 -26.94 -2.33
N THR A 239 -17.69 -26.83 -1.07
CA THR A 239 -16.34 -27.26 -0.69
C THR A 239 -16.18 -28.78 -0.87
N ARG A 240 -15.04 -29.21 -1.43
CA ARG A 240 -14.71 -30.63 -1.59
C ARG A 240 -14.40 -31.33 -0.26
N CYS A 241 -14.10 -30.58 0.80
CA CYS A 241 -13.72 -31.12 2.10
C CYS A 241 -14.94 -31.58 2.93
N CYS A 242 -16.00 -30.78 2.96
CA CYS A 242 -17.15 -30.99 3.85
C CYS A 242 -18.51 -30.68 3.19
N GLY A 243 -18.53 -30.35 1.90
CA GLY A 243 -19.75 -30.10 1.13
C GLY A 243 -20.45 -28.78 1.43
N MET A 244 -19.77 -27.81 2.04
CA MET A 244 -20.38 -26.53 2.40
C MET A 244 -20.59 -25.63 1.18
N GLU A 245 -21.79 -25.09 1.02
CA GLU A 245 -22.15 -24.13 -0.02
C GLU A 245 -21.48 -22.77 0.20
N ILE A 246 -20.78 -22.30 -0.83
CA ILE A 246 -20.00 -21.06 -0.81
C ILE A 246 -20.07 -20.35 -2.15
N CYS A 247 -19.71 -19.06 -2.14
CA CYS A 247 -19.43 -18.33 -3.36
C CYS A 247 -17.91 -18.28 -3.62
N PHE A 248 -17.43 -18.83 -4.74
CA PHE A 248 -16.01 -18.83 -5.09
C PHE A 248 -15.45 -17.42 -5.34
N LYS A 249 -16.27 -16.41 -5.66
CA LYS A 249 -15.79 -15.03 -5.86
C LYS A 249 -15.43 -14.31 -4.57
N CYS A 250 -16.32 -14.30 -3.58
CA CYS A 250 -16.12 -13.59 -2.31
C CYS A 250 -15.73 -14.51 -1.14
N LYS A 251 -15.78 -15.83 -1.35
CA LYS A 251 -15.54 -16.89 -0.35
C LYS A 251 -16.54 -16.91 0.83
N ALA A 252 -17.62 -16.11 0.76
CA ALA A 252 -18.67 -16.07 1.77
C ALA A 252 -19.51 -17.36 1.78
N VAL A 253 -20.07 -17.64 2.96
CA VAL A 253 -21.04 -18.73 3.13
C VAL A 253 -22.39 -18.28 2.56
N ASN A 254 -23.10 -19.21 1.91
CA ASN A 254 -24.37 -19.02 1.19
C ASN A 254 -24.22 -18.47 -0.23
N HIS A 255 -25.01 -19.05 -1.14
CA HIS A 255 -25.10 -18.60 -2.52
C HIS A 255 -25.77 -17.22 -2.62
N HIS A 256 -25.18 -16.34 -3.44
CA HIS A 256 -25.72 -15.00 -3.71
C HIS A 256 -25.52 -14.59 -5.18
N ASP A 257 -25.47 -15.60 -6.05
CA ASP A 257 -25.53 -15.50 -7.52
C ASP A 257 -24.55 -14.48 -8.13
N GLY A 258 -23.35 -14.37 -7.52
CA GLY A 258 -22.30 -13.48 -7.99
C GLY A 258 -22.49 -11.99 -7.64
N ASN A 259 -23.50 -11.62 -6.86
CA ASN A 259 -23.65 -10.26 -6.32
C ASN A 259 -22.69 -10.03 -5.14
N CYS A 260 -21.39 -9.82 -5.43
CA CYS A 260 -20.30 -9.80 -4.45
C CYS A 260 -19.89 -8.38 -3.99
N ARG A 261 -20.66 -7.33 -4.30
CA ARG A 261 -20.16 -5.94 -4.32
C ARG A 261 -20.02 -5.24 -2.96
N ASP A 262 -20.49 -5.84 -1.87
CA ASP A 262 -20.73 -5.13 -0.60
C ASP A 262 -19.96 -5.67 0.62
N PHE A 263 -18.73 -6.19 0.48
CA PHE A 263 -18.12 -7.01 1.54
C PHE A 263 -16.67 -6.69 1.96
N ILE A 264 -16.10 -5.55 1.58
CA ILE A 264 -14.76 -5.17 2.10
C ILE A 264 -14.86 -3.81 2.79
N GLU A 265 -15.13 -3.84 4.09
CA GLU A 265 -14.99 -2.73 5.01
C GLU A 265 -13.56 -2.66 5.57
N ASP A 266 -13.16 -1.55 6.20
CA ASP A 266 -11.82 -1.37 6.78
C ASP A 266 -11.45 -2.42 7.86
N ALA A 267 -12.46 -3.15 8.38
CA ALA A 267 -12.35 -4.23 9.34
C ALA A 267 -12.11 -5.61 8.70
N ASP A 268 -12.26 -5.72 7.38
CA ASP A 268 -12.13 -6.97 6.61
C ASP A 268 -10.69 -7.15 6.09
N VAL A 269 -9.76 -6.28 6.51
CA VAL A 269 -8.36 -6.26 6.07
C VAL A 269 -7.43 -6.13 7.27
N VAL A 270 -6.53 -7.11 7.46
CA VAL A 270 -5.44 -7.09 8.46
C VAL A 270 -4.13 -7.57 7.87
N GLU A 271 -3.02 -7.11 8.43
CA GLU A 271 -1.67 -7.46 8.00
C GLU A 271 -1.10 -8.54 8.92
N CYS A 272 -0.57 -9.62 8.35
CA CYS A 272 0.00 -10.71 9.12
C CYS A 272 1.31 -10.28 9.81
N ARG A 273 1.38 -10.45 11.14
CA ARG A 273 2.60 -10.16 11.94
C ARG A 273 3.81 -11.01 11.60
N GLY A 274 3.62 -12.20 11.03
CA GLY A 274 4.70 -13.12 10.70
C GLY A 274 5.45 -12.75 9.42
N CYS A 275 4.78 -12.15 8.44
CA CYS A 275 5.38 -11.88 7.12
C CYS A 275 4.95 -10.57 6.46
N GLY A 276 4.14 -9.73 7.11
CA GLY A 276 3.68 -8.44 6.59
C GLY A 276 2.68 -8.52 5.43
N VAL A 277 2.13 -9.70 5.13
CA VAL A 277 1.18 -9.83 4.02
C VAL A 277 -0.20 -9.36 4.45
N THR A 278 -0.86 -8.57 3.61
CA THR A 278 -2.26 -8.19 3.82
C THR A 278 -3.17 -9.39 3.58
N VAL A 279 -3.93 -9.75 4.61
CA VAL A 279 -4.95 -10.80 4.63
C VAL A 279 -6.32 -10.11 4.63
N VAL A 280 -7.22 -10.58 3.76
CA VAL A 280 -8.59 -10.09 3.66
C VAL A 280 -9.54 -11.21 4.08
N MET A 281 -10.44 -10.95 5.03
CA MET A 281 -11.50 -11.88 5.46
C MET A 281 -12.84 -11.19 5.28
N VAL A 282 -13.66 -11.78 4.41
CA VAL A 282 -15.04 -11.35 4.17
C VAL A 282 -16.01 -12.04 5.13
N ASP A 283 -15.81 -13.34 5.38
CA ASP A 283 -16.59 -14.16 6.30
C ASP A 283 -15.73 -15.36 6.72
N GLY A 284 -15.65 -15.71 8.00
CA GLY A 284 -14.60 -16.60 8.49
C GLY A 284 -14.61 -16.91 9.98
N CYS A 285 -13.84 -17.93 10.36
CA CYS A 285 -13.56 -18.22 11.76
C CYS A 285 -12.59 -17.18 12.32
N ASP A 286 -12.70 -16.87 13.61
CA ASP A 286 -11.77 -15.96 14.28
C ASP A 286 -10.32 -16.47 14.26
N SER A 287 -10.07 -17.77 14.10
CA SER A 287 -8.72 -18.34 14.03
C SER A 287 -8.30 -18.60 12.59
N LEU A 288 -7.17 -18.02 12.16
CA LEU A 288 -6.65 -18.12 10.81
C LEU A 288 -5.14 -18.46 10.78
N TYR A 289 -4.71 -19.04 9.66
CA TYR A 289 -3.30 -19.24 9.35
C TYR A 289 -2.91 -18.42 8.11
N CYS A 290 -1.88 -17.59 8.26
CA CYS A 290 -1.26 -16.92 7.13
C CYS A 290 -0.49 -17.93 6.25
N LEU A 291 -0.26 -17.58 4.98
CA LEU A 291 0.56 -18.35 4.05
C LEU A 291 2.01 -18.60 4.56
N CYS A 292 2.52 -17.74 5.45
CA CYS A 292 3.82 -17.93 6.10
C CYS A 292 3.80 -18.92 7.27
N GLY A 293 2.65 -19.52 7.58
CA GLY A 293 2.45 -20.44 8.70
C GLY A 293 2.13 -19.76 10.04
N HIS A 294 2.06 -18.42 10.09
CA HIS A 294 1.71 -17.69 11.30
C HIS A 294 0.22 -17.80 11.60
N ALA A 295 -0.13 -18.34 12.77
CA ALA A 295 -1.51 -18.45 13.25
C ALA A 295 -1.89 -17.23 14.09
N PHE A 296 -3.07 -16.65 13.86
CA PHE A 296 -3.54 -15.48 14.61
C PHE A 296 -5.08 -15.42 14.72
N SER A 297 -5.56 -14.67 15.71
CA SER A 297 -6.99 -14.35 15.85
C SER A 297 -7.32 -13.09 15.04
N TRP A 298 -8.36 -13.15 14.21
CA TRP A 298 -8.80 -12.07 13.35
C TRP A 298 -9.30 -10.88 14.16
N SER A 299 -10.20 -11.11 15.13
CA SER A 299 -10.76 -10.04 15.94
C SER A 299 -9.70 -9.36 16.80
N GLU A 300 -8.71 -10.09 17.31
CA GLU A 300 -7.57 -9.51 18.03
C GLU A 300 -6.71 -8.64 17.10
N GLU A 301 -6.45 -9.11 15.89
CA GLU A 301 -5.60 -8.40 14.93
C GLU A 301 -6.30 -7.14 14.36
N VAL A 302 -7.60 -7.23 14.10
CA VAL A 302 -8.43 -6.08 13.69
C VAL A 302 -8.52 -5.06 14.81
N ALA A 303 -8.69 -5.51 16.06
CA ALA A 303 -8.69 -4.61 17.23
C ALA A 303 -7.34 -3.92 17.41
N ARG A 304 -6.22 -4.65 17.22
CA ARG A 304 -4.87 -4.10 17.23
C ARG A 304 -4.70 -3.02 16.16
N GLN A 305 -4.94 -3.36 14.89
CA GLN A 305 -4.78 -2.41 13.79
C GLN A 305 -5.68 -1.20 13.94
N ASN A 306 -6.93 -1.38 14.38
CA ASN A 306 -7.82 -0.26 14.66
C ASN A 306 -7.31 0.62 15.81
N ALA A 307 -6.71 0.04 16.86
CA ALA A 307 -6.11 0.81 17.94
C ALA A 307 -4.89 1.60 17.46
N GLN A 308 -4.05 1.02 16.59
CA GLN A 308 -2.91 1.69 15.98
C GLN A 308 -3.32 2.80 15.00
N ARG A 309 -4.28 2.53 14.10
CA ARG A 309 -4.85 3.53 13.17
C ARG A 309 -5.47 4.72 13.91
N LYS A 310 -6.08 4.47 15.08
CA LYS A 310 -6.65 5.52 15.95
C LYS A 310 -5.63 6.17 16.89
N LEU A 311 -4.35 5.81 16.78
CA LEU A 311 -3.25 6.27 17.64
C LEU A 311 -3.51 6.00 19.14
N LEU A 312 -4.28 4.96 19.45
CA LEU A 312 -4.61 4.51 20.81
C LEU A 312 -3.63 3.45 21.34
N ALA A 313 -2.81 2.86 20.46
CA ALA A 313 -1.80 1.87 20.80
C ALA A 313 -0.52 2.07 19.95
N PRO A 314 0.67 1.64 20.42
CA PRO A 314 1.93 1.79 19.71
C PRO A 314 1.90 1.15 18.32
N ALA A 315 2.52 1.82 17.32
CA ALA A 315 2.57 1.35 15.94
C ALA A 315 3.48 0.12 15.76
N ASP A 316 4.57 0.03 16.52
CA ASP A 316 5.43 -1.13 16.52
C ASP A 316 4.76 -2.34 17.20
N ASN A 317 4.92 -3.53 16.59
CA ASN A 317 4.30 -4.76 17.05
C ASN A 317 4.88 -5.27 18.37
N THR A 318 6.17 -5.04 18.64
CA THR A 318 6.80 -5.49 19.90
C THR A 318 6.39 -4.58 21.05
N GLU A 319 6.28 -3.27 20.80
CA GLU A 319 5.74 -2.31 21.75
C GLU A 319 4.25 -2.54 22.01
N TYR A 320 3.47 -2.92 20.98
CA TYR A 320 2.05 -3.25 21.12
C TYR A 320 1.82 -4.46 22.05
N ASP A 321 2.65 -5.51 21.98
CA ASP A 321 2.53 -6.67 22.88
C ASP A 321 2.80 -6.31 24.34
N LEU A 322 3.79 -5.45 24.57
CA LEU A 322 4.12 -4.90 25.89
C LEU A 322 2.98 -4.02 26.41
N TRP A 323 2.44 -3.15 25.55
CA TRP A 323 1.30 -2.28 25.85
C TRP A 323 0.04 -3.09 26.18
N THR A 324 -0.26 -4.13 25.40
CA THR A 324 -1.45 -4.99 25.59
C THR A 324 -1.36 -5.76 26.90
N THR A 325 -0.18 -6.30 27.22
CA THR A 325 0.06 -6.98 28.51
C THR A 325 -0.13 -6.01 29.69
N TRP A 326 0.34 -4.78 29.56
CA TRP A 326 0.15 -3.74 30.56
C TRP A 326 -1.32 -3.33 30.69
N HIS A 327 -1.99 -3.08 29.57
CA HIS A 327 -3.38 -2.63 29.50
C HIS A 327 -4.34 -3.68 30.06
N TYR A 328 -4.15 -4.97 29.73
CA TYR A 328 -4.93 -6.07 30.30
C TYR A 328 -4.78 -6.16 31.83
N ARG A 329 -3.55 -6.10 32.35
CA ARG A 329 -3.29 -6.12 33.80
C ARG A 329 -3.88 -4.92 34.52
N MET A 330 -3.87 -3.76 33.87
CA MET A 330 -4.49 -2.55 34.39
C MET A 330 -6.01 -2.70 34.43
N ASN A 331 -6.63 -3.22 33.37
CA ASN A 331 -8.08 -3.38 33.28
C ASN A 331 -8.61 -4.48 34.22
N GLU A 332 -7.88 -5.58 34.39
CA GLU A 332 -8.17 -6.62 35.39
C GLU A 332 -8.11 -6.06 36.82
N SER A 333 -7.17 -5.15 37.07
CA SER A 333 -7.06 -4.44 38.34
C SER A 333 -8.22 -3.46 38.56
N LEU A 334 -8.68 -2.80 37.50
CA LEU A 334 -9.82 -1.86 37.54
C LEU A 334 -11.18 -2.57 37.66
N GLN A 335 -11.38 -3.73 37.05
CA GLN A 335 -12.60 -4.54 37.20
C GLN A 335 -12.77 -5.10 38.62
N LYS A 336 -11.66 -5.47 39.29
CA LYS A 336 -11.68 -5.85 40.72
C LYS A 336 -12.07 -4.69 41.65
N VAL A 337 -11.89 -3.45 41.18
CA VAL A 337 -12.25 -2.21 41.90
C VAL A 337 -13.69 -1.79 41.58
N SER A 338 -14.20 -2.03 40.38
CA SER A 338 -15.55 -1.59 39.96
C SER A 338 -16.69 -2.43 40.56
N ASN A 339 -16.45 -3.68 40.97
CA ASN A 339 -17.49 -4.55 41.56
C ASN A 339 -17.22 -4.95 43.03
N LEU A 340 -16.90 -3.93 43.84
CA LEU A 340 -16.54 -4.02 45.26
C LEU A 340 -17.52 -4.86 46.12
N SER A 341 -18.81 -4.87 45.80
CA SER A 341 -19.84 -5.59 46.54
C SER A 341 -19.78 -7.12 46.31
N ALA A 342 -19.49 -7.57 45.09
CA ALA A 342 -19.33 -8.98 44.74
C ALA A 342 -18.05 -9.56 45.36
N THR A 343 -16.94 -8.84 45.26
CA THR A 343 -15.65 -9.24 45.84
C THR A 343 -15.70 -9.29 47.38
N GLN A 344 -16.46 -8.39 48.02
CA GLN A 344 -16.71 -8.46 49.47
C GLN A 344 -17.60 -9.64 49.86
N ARG A 345 -18.61 -9.97 49.04
CA ARG A 345 -19.48 -11.15 49.24
C ARG A 345 -18.67 -12.44 49.14
N GLU A 346 -17.82 -12.55 48.13
CA GLU A 346 -16.96 -13.70 47.91
C GLU A 346 -15.98 -13.88 49.06
N MET A 347 -15.29 -12.81 49.50
CA MET A 347 -14.40 -12.86 50.66
C MET A 347 -15.12 -13.21 51.97
N ARG A 348 -16.36 -12.76 52.17
CA ARG A 348 -17.20 -13.15 53.32
C ARG A 348 -17.61 -14.62 53.23
N LEU A 349 -17.96 -15.11 52.04
CA LEU A 349 -18.25 -16.52 51.77
C LEU A 349 -17.03 -17.41 51.98
N THR A 350 -15.84 -17.00 51.53
CA THR A 350 -14.61 -17.77 51.74
C THR A 350 -14.24 -17.84 53.23
N ARG A 351 -14.47 -16.76 54.00
CA ARG A 351 -14.35 -16.79 55.46
C ARG A 351 -15.39 -17.70 56.11
N LEU A 352 -16.66 -17.57 55.74
CA LEU A 352 -17.74 -18.41 56.26
C LEU A 352 -17.48 -19.90 56.02
N VAL A 353 -17.07 -20.27 54.80
CA VAL A 353 -16.73 -21.64 54.39
C VAL A 353 -15.49 -22.15 55.13
N ARG A 354 -14.49 -21.30 55.36
CA ARG A 354 -13.30 -21.67 56.13
C ARG A 354 -13.62 -21.89 57.61
N ASP A 355 -14.44 -21.03 58.19
CA ASP A 355 -14.74 -21.04 59.62
C ASP A 355 -15.77 -22.14 59.98
N HIS A 356 -16.62 -22.57 59.03
CA HIS A 356 -17.61 -23.65 59.21
C HIS A 356 -17.26 -24.96 58.47
N ARG A 357 -16.01 -25.07 58.01
CA ARG A 357 -15.46 -26.22 57.26
C ARG A 357 -15.70 -27.60 57.92
N PRO A 358 -15.64 -27.78 59.25
CA PRO A 358 -15.90 -29.08 59.88
C PRO A 358 -17.35 -29.56 59.72
N LEU A 359 -18.32 -28.63 59.84
CA LEU A 359 -19.75 -28.92 59.72
C LEU A 359 -20.14 -29.23 58.27
N LEU A 360 -19.65 -28.44 57.32
CA LEU A 360 -19.87 -28.68 55.88
C LEU A 360 -19.29 -30.03 55.43
N ARG A 361 -18.16 -30.46 56.00
CA ARG A 361 -17.53 -31.75 55.70
C ARG A 361 -18.37 -32.94 56.15
N GLN A 362 -19.03 -32.87 57.31
CA GLN A 362 -19.93 -33.93 57.79
C GLN A 362 -21.21 -34.06 56.94
N VAL A 363 -21.77 -32.95 56.48
CA VAL A 363 -22.99 -32.94 55.65
C VAL A 363 -22.70 -33.42 54.23
N LEU A 364 -21.63 -32.93 53.60
CA LEU A 364 -21.29 -33.24 52.22
C LEU A 364 -20.74 -34.66 52.03
N LEU A 365 -20.00 -35.22 53.00
CA LEU A 365 -19.55 -36.61 52.93
C LEU A 365 -20.72 -37.60 52.86
N ARG A 366 -21.83 -37.34 53.56
CA ARG A 366 -23.04 -38.18 53.53
C ARG A 366 -23.73 -38.16 52.16
N GLN A 367 -23.74 -37.02 51.46
CA GLN A 367 -24.30 -36.91 50.11
C GLN A 367 -23.39 -37.51 49.03
N VAL A 368 -22.07 -37.35 49.14
CA VAL A 368 -21.09 -37.92 48.20
C VAL A 368 -21.05 -39.44 48.32
N TYR A 369 -21.15 -40.01 49.53
CA TYR A 369 -21.20 -41.45 49.74
C TYR A 369 -22.49 -42.09 49.19
N ARG A 370 -23.64 -41.41 49.34
CA ARG A 370 -24.91 -41.84 48.73
C ARG A 370 -24.87 -41.80 47.20
N ARG A 371 -24.24 -40.79 46.58
CA ARG A 371 -24.14 -40.70 45.11
C ARG A 371 -23.16 -41.71 44.49
N ARG A 372 -22.12 -42.14 45.21
CA ARG A 372 -21.18 -43.17 44.72
C ARG A 372 -21.74 -44.59 44.75
N MET A 373 -22.67 -44.90 45.65
CA MET A 373 -23.31 -46.22 45.74
C MET A 373 -24.45 -46.44 44.72
N ILE A 374 -24.92 -45.39 44.04
CA ILE A 374 -26.04 -45.46 43.07
C ILE A 374 -25.54 -45.70 41.63
N LYS A 375 -24.23 -45.66 41.37
CA LYS A 375 -23.65 -45.78 40.01
C LYS A 375 -22.87 -47.08 39.76
N LYS A 376 -23.27 -48.19 40.40
CA LYS A 376 -22.79 -49.53 40.07
C LYS A 376 -23.96 -50.53 40.15
N ASN A 377 -24.46 -50.94 38.99
CA ASN A 377 -25.13 -52.23 38.85
C ASN A 377 -24.13 -53.26 38.30
N PRO A 378 -24.35 -54.56 38.59
CA PRO A 378 -23.29 -55.53 38.77
C PRO A 378 -23.01 -56.32 37.49
N GLU A 379 -21.75 -56.41 37.11
CA GLU A 379 -21.21 -57.60 36.47
C GLU A 379 -20.30 -58.28 37.50
N SER A 380 -20.62 -59.55 37.80
CA SER A 380 -19.83 -60.52 38.56
C SER A 380 -19.27 -60.08 39.94
N ILE A 381 -19.94 -60.52 41.01
CA ILE A 381 -19.46 -60.41 42.40
C ILE A 381 -18.22 -61.31 42.64
N GLU A 382 -17.92 -62.27 41.76
CA GLU A 382 -16.78 -63.18 41.90
C GLU A 382 -15.44 -62.57 41.45
N ASP A 383 -15.41 -61.67 40.46
CA ASP A 383 -14.14 -61.08 39.98
C ASP A 383 -13.61 -59.93 40.86
N ALA A 384 -14.48 -59.27 41.63
CA ALA A 384 -14.09 -58.20 42.54
C ALA A 384 -13.45 -58.72 43.83
N MET A 385 -13.76 -59.95 44.24
CA MET A 385 -13.24 -60.54 45.48
C MET A 385 -11.81 -61.09 45.35
N ILE A 386 -11.38 -61.42 44.13
CA ILE A 386 -10.02 -61.94 43.86
C ILE A 386 -8.98 -60.81 43.83
N LYS A 387 -9.33 -59.62 43.32
CA LYS A 387 -8.41 -58.46 43.24
C LYS A 387 -8.15 -57.74 44.56
N LEU A 388 -9.03 -57.88 45.55
CA LEU A 388 -8.88 -57.23 46.86
C LEU A 388 -8.01 -58.01 47.86
N LYS A 389 -7.72 -59.30 47.59
CA LYS A 389 -6.84 -60.13 48.43
C LYS A 389 -5.36 -60.01 48.09
N PHE A 390 -4.99 -59.48 46.92
CA PHE A 390 -3.60 -59.49 46.43
C PHE A 390 -2.78 -58.21 46.73
N ILE A 391 -3.41 -57.12 47.20
CA ILE A 391 -2.72 -55.84 47.45
C ILE A 391 -2.41 -55.63 48.95
N ALA A 392 -2.81 -56.56 49.81
CA ALA A 392 -2.64 -56.44 51.26
C ALA A 392 -1.31 -57.01 51.81
N GLU A 393 -0.39 -57.51 50.97
CA GLU A 393 0.84 -58.14 51.46
C GLU A 393 2.12 -57.59 50.81
N SER A 394 2.80 -56.79 51.62
CA SER A 394 4.26 -56.66 51.75
C SER A 394 5.01 -55.48 51.09
N PRO A 395 6.12 -55.05 51.73
CA PRO A 395 6.70 -53.70 51.63
C PRO A 395 8.12 -53.70 51.04
N GLU A 396 8.64 -52.53 50.64
CA GLU A 396 10.00 -52.04 50.96
C GLU A 396 10.35 -50.70 50.25
N SER A 397 11.35 -50.02 50.79
CA SER A 397 11.90 -48.69 50.49
C SER A 397 13.45 -48.84 50.40
N PRO A 398 14.37 -47.83 50.39
CA PRO A 398 14.35 -46.38 50.10
C PRO A 398 15.63 -45.82 49.36
N GLN A 399 15.80 -44.47 49.32
CA GLN A 399 17.07 -43.66 49.29
C GLN A 399 17.81 -43.40 47.94
N LEU A 400 18.44 -42.25 47.62
CA LEU A 400 18.66 -40.89 48.17
C LEU A 400 19.24 -40.02 47.01
N SER A 401 18.95 -38.72 46.84
CA SER A 401 19.90 -37.65 47.20
C SER A 401 19.28 -36.24 47.22
N ARG A 402 19.63 -35.49 48.26
CA ARG A 402 19.33 -34.07 48.54
C ARG A 402 20.22 -33.10 47.74
N SER A 403 19.72 -31.86 47.61
CA SER A 403 20.43 -30.57 47.76
C SER A 403 20.48 -29.68 46.52
N LEU A 404 19.59 -28.67 46.47
CA LEU A 404 19.96 -27.24 46.37
C LEU A 404 18.69 -26.37 46.41
N SER A 405 18.40 -25.83 47.59
CA SER A 405 17.37 -24.83 47.84
C SER A 405 17.99 -23.66 48.61
N HIS A 406 18.31 -22.52 47.98
CA HIS A 406 18.55 -21.28 48.77
C HIS A 406 18.56 -19.90 48.07
N TRP A 407 17.81 -19.64 46.98
CA TRP A 407 17.75 -18.28 46.38
C TRP A 407 16.34 -17.74 46.04
N GLY A 408 15.26 -18.32 46.59
CA GLY A 408 13.87 -17.97 46.20
C GLY A 408 12.94 -17.40 47.29
N ARG A 409 13.42 -17.13 48.52
CA ARG A 409 12.53 -16.72 49.64
C ARG A 409 12.58 -15.26 50.06
N ASP A 410 13.60 -14.48 49.68
CA ASP A 410 13.77 -13.13 50.25
C ASP A 410 13.15 -11.97 49.43
N ARG A 411 12.76 -12.20 48.16
CA ARG A 411 12.07 -11.17 47.34
C ARG A 411 10.59 -10.94 47.73
N ARG A 412 9.93 -11.94 48.32
CA ARG A 412 8.47 -11.87 48.63
C ARG A 412 8.12 -11.02 49.84
N HIS A 413 9.06 -10.81 50.78
CA HIS A 413 8.80 -10.02 51.98
C HIS A 413 8.94 -8.50 51.77
N ARG A 414 9.82 -8.05 50.87
CA ARG A 414 9.94 -6.62 50.49
C ARG A 414 8.72 -6.12 49.70
N TRP A 415 8.16 -6.95 48.82
CA TRP A 415 6.96 -6.63 48.04
C TRP A 415 5.70 -6.43 48.90
N ARG A 416 5.52 -7.21 49.97
CA ARG A 416 4.34 -7.09 50.85
C ARG A 416 4.26 -5.75 51.61
N ARG A 417 5.41 -5.15 51.98
CA ARG A 417 5.45 -3.83 52.65
C ARG A 417 5.18 -2.66 51.70
N TYR A 418 5.63 -2.76 50.44
CA TYR A 418 5.29 -1.78 49.40
C TYR A 418 3.79 -1.81 49.09
N TRP A 419 3.21 -3.01 48.98
CA TRP A 419 1.80 -3.21 48.63
C TRP A 419 0.82 -2.79 49.75
N THR A 420 1.22 -2.88 51.02
CA THR A 420 0.41 -2.37 52.15
C THR A 420 0.46 -0.84 52.23
N ARG A 421 1.60 -0.21 51.94
CA ARG A 421 1.71 1.26 51.85
C ARG A 421 0.91 1.83 50.68
N TRP A 422 0.93 1.16 49.52
CA TRP A 422 0.15 1.53 48.34
C TRP A 422 -1.37 1.42 48.57
N ARG A 423 -1.83 0.36 49.24
CA ARG A 423 -3.24 0.18 49.61
C ARG A 423 -3.74 1.20 50.63
N LEU A 424 -2.94 1.55 51.62
CA LEU A 424 -3.25 2.63 52.57
C LEU A 424 -3.29 4.00 51.86
N TRP A 425 -2.36 4.26 50.94
CA TRP A 425 -2.33 5.48 50.13
C TRP A 425 -3.58 5.62 49.24
N LEU A 426 -3.96 4.56 48.50
CA LEU A 426 -5.17 4.54 47.67
C LEU A 426 -6.47 4.71 48.48
N LEU A 427 -6.56 4.12 49.68
CA LEU A 427 -7.74 4.26 50.54
C LEU A 427 -7.83 5.67 51.15
N LEU A 428 -6.70 6.23 51.59
CA LEU A 428 -6.62 7.61 52.11
C LEU A 428 -6.90 8.67 51.02
N HIS A 429 -6.59 8.39 49.75
CA HIS A 429 -6.75 9.34 48.62
C HIS A 429 -7.88 8.94 47.64
N SER A 430 -8.73 7.97 47.99
CA SER A 430 -9.83 7.48 47.14
C SER A 430 -10.81 8.58 46.71
N LYS A 431 -11.13 9.52 47.61
CA LYS A 431 -11.92 10.71 47.29
C LYS A 431 -11.21 11.64 46.31
N LEU A 432 -9.88 11.76 46.41
CA LEU A 432 -9.06 12.57 45.52
C LEU A 432 -9.05 11.98 44.09
N ILE A 433 -8.95 10.66 43.96
CA ILE A 433 -8.93 9.97 42.65
C ILE A 433 -10.26 10.13 41.92
N VAL A 434 -11.39 9.99 42.62
CA VAL A 434 -12.72 10.22 42.02
C VAL A 434 -12.86 11.66 41.56
N VAL A 435 -12.42 12.62 42.39
CA VAL A 435 -12.37 14.04 41.99
C VAL A 435 -11.50 14.20 40.74
N ILE A 436 -10.29 13.63 40.68
CA ILE A 436 -9.40 13.73 39.51
C ILE A 436 -10.08 13.16 38.25
N ILE A 437 -10.66 11.95 38.30
CA ILE A 437 -11.29 11.32 37.14
C ILE A 437 -12.51 12.13 36.66
N SER A 438 -13.38 12.56 37.58
CA SER A 438 -14.52 13.43 37.25
C SER A 438 -14.07 14.77 36.68
N THR A 439 -12.97 15.33 37.19
CA THR A 439 -12.39 16.56 36.68
C THR A 439 -11.82 16.36 35.28
N LEU A 440 -11.13 15.25 35.00
CA LEU A 440 -10.58 14.93 33.67
C LEU A 440 -11.68 14.69 32.62
N LEU A 441 -12.76 13.99 32.99
CA LEU A 441 -13.94 13.79 32.12
C LEU A 441 -14.65 15.11 31.84
N PHE A 442 -14.85 15.93 32.87
CA PHE A 442 -15.40 17.28 32.69
C PHE A 442 -14.50 18.14 31.81
N LEU A 443 -13.18 18.12 32.03
CA LEU A 443 -12.20 18.82 31.19
C LEU A 443 -12.24 18.35 29.74
N LYS A 444 -12.39 17.04 29.47
CA LYS A 444 -12.49 16.52 28.10
C LYS A 444 -13.78 16.95 27.41
N LEU A 445 -14.92 16.86 28.09
CA LEU A 445 -16.21 17.34 27.57
C LEU A 445 -16.22 18.85 27.38
N TRP A 446 -15.65 19.58 28.33
CA TRP A 446 -15.47 21.03 28.25
C TRP A 446 -14.56 21.40 27.08
N HIS A 447 -13.45 20.67 26.87
CA HIS A 447 -12.56 20.87 25.73
C HIS A 447 -13.27 20.60 24.40
N SER A 448 -14.02 19.50 24.26
CA SER A 448 -14.84 19.23 23.06
C SER A 448 -15.90 20.30 22.83
N PHE A 449 -16.55 20.80 23.88
CA PHE A 449 -17.51 21.90 23.80
C PHE A 449 -16.84 23.21 23.39
N LEU A 450 -15.66 23.52 23.94
CA LEU A 450 -14.87 24.69 23.56
C LEU A 450 -14.42 24.61 22.10
N LEU A 451 -13.96 23.45 21.63
CA LEU A 451 -13.62 23.22 20.23
C LEU A 451 -14.83 23.42 19.33
N TYR A 452 -15.98 22.83 19.66
CA TYR A 452 -17.20 23.02 18.90
C TYR A 452 -17.64 24.50 18.84
N ARG A 453 -17.58 25.22 19.96
CA ARG A 453 -17.84 26.66 19.99
C ARG A 453 -16.84 27.47 19.15
N ARG A 454 -15.55 27.08 19.17
CA ARG A 454 -14.52 27.69 18.32
C ARG A 454 -14.81 27.46 16.83
N PHE A 455 -15.14 26.24 16.44
CA PHE A 455 -15.51 25.94 15.05
C PHE A 455 -16.71 26.74 14.57
N LEU A 456 -17.73 26.92 15.42
CA LEU A 456 -18.86 27.80 15.11
C LEU A 456 -18.45 29.27 15.01
N ALA A 457 -17.47 29.73 15.78
CA ALA A 457 -16.94 31.09 15.67
C ALA A 457 -16.13 31.31 14.39
N TRP A 458 -15.56 30.26 13.82
CA TRP A 458 -14.77 30.30 12.58
C TRP A 458 -15.60 30.19 11.30
N THR A 459 -16.90 29.91 11.39
CA THR A 459 -17.78 29.93 10.21
C THR A 459 -18.02 31.36 9.74
N VAL A 460 -17.39 31.74 8.64
CA VAL A 460 -17.51 33.08 8.04
C VAL A 460 -18.42 33.01 6.82
N ALA A 461 -19.42 33.89 6.76
CA ALA A 461 -20.29 33.99 5.59
C ALA A 461 -19.49 34.47 4.36
N PRO A 462 -19.82 34.01 3.13
CA PRO A 462 -19.19 34.50 1.90
C PRO A 462 -19.24 36.03 1.79
N VAL A 463 -18.24 36.62 1.13
CA VAL A 463 -18.19 38.07 0.93
C VAL A 463 -19.34 38.49 0.00
N PRO A 464 -20.20 39.46 0.39
CA PRO A 464 -21.24 39.98 -0.48
C PRO A 464 -20.68 40.52 -1.80
N ALA A 465 -21.37 40.29 -2.91
CA ALA A 465 -20.88 40.64 -4.25
C ALA A 465 -20.42 42.11 -4.41
N HIS A 466 -21.05 43.05 -3.71
CA HIS A 466 -20.70 44.47 -3.74
C HIS A 466 -19.43 44.83 -2.93
N GLU A 467 -19.03 43.98 -1.98
CA GLU A 467 -17.81 44.15 -1.17
C GLU A 467 -16.60 43.42 -1.77
N VAL A 468 -16.81 42.48 -2.69
CA VAL A 468 -15.75 41.71 -3.35
C VAL A 468 -14.64 42.61 -3.92
N PRO A 469 -14.91 43.72 -4.65
CA PRO A 469 -13.84 44.59 -5.15
C PRO A 469 -12.96 45.20 -4.05
N THR A 470 -13.54 45.54 -2.89
CA THR A 470 -12.82 46.08 -1.72
C THR A 470 -11.98 45.00 -1.06
N PHE A 471 -12.55 43.78 -0.92
CA PHE A 471 -11.83 42.62 -0.41
C PHE A 471 -10.60 42.30 -1.27
N ILE A 472 -10.76 42.27 -2.60
CA ILE A 472 -9.65 42.06 -3.54
C ILE A 472 -8.62 43.21 -3.49
N SER A 473 -9.05 44.47 -3.30
CA SER A 473 -8.11 45.59 -3.08
C SER A 473 -7.25 45.39 -1.84
N SER A 474 -7.88 44.92 -0.76
CA SER A 474 -7.24 44.70 0.54
C SER A 474 -6.23 43.56 0.44
N LEU A 475 -6.62 42.43 -0.17
CA LEU A 475 -5.70 41.33 -0.47
C LEU A 475 -4.52 41.79 -1.32
N TRP A 476 -4.77 42.51 -2.41
CA TRP A 476 -3.70 43.04 -3.26
C TRP A 476 -2.72 43.88 -2.43
N ARG A 477 -3.20 44.76 -1.55
CA ARG A 477 -2.32 45.57 -0.69
C ARG A 477 -1.44 44.72 0.22
N GLU A 478 -1.95 43.64 0.81
CA GLU A 478 -1.14 42.70 1.58
C GLU A 478 -0.04 42.07 0.71
N THR A 479 -0.36 41.68 -0.52
CA THR A 479 0.61 41.07 -1.44
C THR A 479 1.75 42.02 -1.86
N GLN A 480 1.55 43.34 -1.74
CA GLN A 480 2.53 44.35 -2.12
C GLN A 480 3.46 44.79 -0.97
N ARG A 481 3.40 44.14 0.20
CA ARG A 481 4.22 44.47 1.39
C ARG A 481 5.64 43.91 1.30
N PHE A 482 6.37 44.22 0.24
CA PHE A 482 7.79 43.85 0.07
C PHE A 482 8.73 45.06 0.13
N ASN A 483 10.00 44.81 0.51
CA ASN A 483 11.05 45.81 0.62
C ASN A 483 11.81 45.95 -0.70
N ARG A 484 11.78 47.15 -1.30
CA ARG A 484 12.51 47.43 -2.55
C ARG A 484 14.03 47.45 -2.41
N ALA A 485 14.56 47.63 -1.19
CA ALA A 485 16.00 47.66 -0.95
C ALA A 485 16.65 46.27 -0.96
N THR A 486 15.88 45.22 -0.71
CA THR A 486 16.33 43.82 -0.70
C THR A 486 15.35 43.02 -1.55
N PRO A 487 15.47 43.11 -2.89
CA PRO A 487 14.40 42.67 -3.78
C PRO A 487 14.30 41.14 -3.84
N ARG A 488 15.38 40.38 -3.58
CA ARG A 488 15.38 38.92 -3.71
C ARG A 488 15.83 38.21 -2.45
N GLY A 489 15.29 37.01 -2.24
CA GLY A 489 15.67 36.15 -1.13
C GLY A 489 14.96 34.80 -1.14
N ILE A 490 15.38 33.93 -0.23
CA ILE A 490 14.85 32.58 -0.04
C ILE A 490 13.83 32.59 1.08
N VAL A 491 12.74 31.84 0.91
CA VAL A 491 11.70 31.66 1.91
C VAL A 491 11.58 30.18 2.22
N LEU A 492 11.78 29.80 3.48
CA LEU A 492 11.76 28.41 3.93
C LEU A 492 10.86 28.31 5.18
N PRO A 493 9.57 28.01 5.03
CA PRO A 493 8.68 27.85 6.18
C PRO A 493 9.10 26.66 7.04
N LEU A 494 9.15 26.84 8.36
CA LEU A 494 9.58 25.80 9.29
C LEU A 494 8.72 25.77 10.56
N PHE A 495 8.65 24.59 11.17
CA PHE A 495 8.13 24.34 12.51
C PHE A 495 9.09 23.38 13.24
N ASP A 496 8.90 23.18 14.54
CA ASP A 496 9.86 22.46 15.41
C ASP A 496 10.29 21.09 14.85
N ASP A 497 9.36 20.23 14.42
CA ASP A 497 9.71 18.85 14.04
C ASP A 497 10.54 18.74 12.74
N ILE A 498 10.46 19.73 11.85
CA ILE A 498 11.25 19.76 10.59
C ILE A 498 12.40 20.77 10.62
N ALA A 499 12.57 21.51 11.71
CA ALA A 499 13.53 22.60 11.80
C ALA A 499 14.97 22.13 11.57
N LEU A 500 15.36 20.98 12.12
CA LEU A 500 16.70 20.40 11.91
C LEU A 500 16.98 20.14 10.43
N LEU A 501 15.97 19.63 9.72
CA LEU A 501 16.07 19.33 8.30
C LEU A 501 16.25 20.63 7.51
N GLY A 502 15.40 21.63 7.78
CA GLY A 502 15.48 22.94 7.15
C GLY A 502 16.80 23.67 7.42
N PHE A 503 17.30 23.64 8.66
CA PHE A 503 18.59 24.25 9.01
C PHE A 503 19.75 23.57 8.29
N SER A 504 19.70 22.24 8.13
CA SER A 504 20.69 21.55 7.31
C SER A 504 20.66 22.01 5.83
N LEU A 505 19.50 22.46 5.32
CA LEU A 505 19.36 23.06 3.98
C LEU A 505 19.96 24.44 3.91
N LEU A 506 19.76 25.25 4.94
CA LEU A 506 20.41 26.55 5.00
C LEU A 506 21.93 26.41 4.97
N LEU A 507 22.50 25.47 5.73
CA LEU A 507 23.95 25.21 5.68
C LEU A 507 24.41 24.70 4.30
N GLU A 508 23.61 23.84 3.66
CA GLU A 508 23.89 23.34 2.31
C GLU A 508 23.93 24.49 1.29
N LEU A 509 22.92 25.37 1.31
CA LEU A 509 22.86 26.54 0.44
C LEU A 509 24.08 27.45 0.65
N ARG A 510 24.50 27.70 1.89
CA ARG A 510 25.74 28.46 2.17
C ARG A 510 26.99 27.77 1.62
N ARG A 511 27.07 26.43 1.66
CA ARG A 511 28.16 25.66 1.04
C ARG A 511 28.15 25.76 -0.48
N LEU A 512 26.97 25.86 -1.09
CA LEU A 512 26.76 26.13 -2.51
C LEU A 512 26.95 27.60 -2.90
N GLN A 513 27.46 28.43 -1.98
CA GLN A 513 27.76 29.85 -2.17
C GLN A 513 26.53 30.75 -2.37
N VAL A 514 25.35 30.27 -2.01
CA VAL A 514 24.12 31.07 -1.99
C VAL A 514 24.24 32.12 -0.90
N THR A 515 24.24 33.40 -1.27
CA THR A 515 24.45 34.53 -0.35
C THR A 515 23.17 35.31 -0.04
N GLU A 516 22.07 34.95 -0.68
CA GLU A 516 20.78 35.61 -0.51
C GLU A 516 20.30 35.53 0.94
N PRO A 517 19.63 36.60 1.42
CA PRO A 517 18.97 36.58 2.71
C PRO A 517 17.84 35.55 2.73
N VAL A 518 17.58 34.99 3.92
CA VAL A 518 16.60 33.93 4.12
C VAL A 518 15.52 34.42 5.08
N GLU A 519 14.27 34.12 4.77
CA GLU A 519 13.12 34.30 5.63
C GLU A 519 12.54 32.94 6.02
N VAL A 520 12.38 32.72 7.33
CA VAL A 520 11.78 31.52 7.91
C VAL A 520 10.46 31.90 8.59
N PRO A 521 9.34 31.90 7.85
CA PRO A 521 8.02 32.06 8.43
C PRO A 521 7.60 30.80 9.20
N HIS A 522 6.97 30.99 10.35
CA HIS A 522 6.34 29.94 11.15
C HIS A 522 4.94 30.39 11.61
N CYS A 523 4.15 29.49 12.20
CA CYS A 523 2.77 29.75 12.62
C CYS A 523 2.62 29.50 14.13
N GLY A 524 3.44 30.18 14.93
CA GLY A 524 3.54 29.99 16.39
C GLY A 524 4.06 28.62 16.85
N ASP A 525 4.69 27.86 15.96
CA ASP A 525 5.09 26.45 16.12
C ASP A 525 6.58 26.20 15.88
N LEU A 526 7.38 27.26 15.83
CA LEU A 526 8.84 27.21 15.85
C LEU A 526 9.37 27.87 17.13
N SER A 527 10.01 27.10 17.99
CA SER A 527 10.49 27.52 19.29
C SER A 527 11.59 28.58 19.19
N LEU A 528 11.55 29.56 20.10
CA LEU A 528 12.54 30.63 20.17
C LEU A 528 13.98 30.11 20.36
N LYS A 529 14.14 28.94 21.00
CA LYS A 529 15.44 28.28 21.16
C LYS A 529 16.05 27.95 19.81
N LEU A 530 15.29 27.27 18.93
CA LEU A 530 15.75 26.90 17.60
C LEU A 530 16.02 28.13 16.74
N GLN A 531 15.14 29.14 16.79
CA GLN A 531 15.33 30.42 16.11
C GLN A 531 16.64 31.10 16.53
N THR A 532 16.89 31.21 17.84
CA THR A 532 18.09 31.86 18.38
C THR A 532 19.35 31.09 18.00
N THR A 533 19.31 29.75 18.14
CA THR A 533 20.45 28.88 17.78
C THR A 533 20.84 29.06 16.31
N MET A 534 19.87 29.07 15.40
CA MET A 534 20.16 29.24 13.99
C MET A 534 20.57 30.67 13.64
N HIS A 535 19.99 31.68 14.31
CA HIS A 535 20.36 33.08 14.10
C HIS A 535 21.79 33.39 14.59
N GLU A 536 22.28 32.69 15.61
CA GLU A 536 23.69 32.75 16.03
C GLU A 536 24.65 32.19 14.97
N LEU A 537 24.21 31.19 14.21
CA LEU A 537 24.99 30.60 13.11
C LEU A 537 24.95 31.45 11.83
N ASP A 538 23.78 31.98 11.48
CA ASP A 538 23.60 32.83 10.30
C ASP A 538 22.64 33.99 10.60
N GLN A 539 23.22 35.17 10.82
CA GLN A 539 22.53 36.41 11.13
C GLN A 539 21.71 36.97 9.95
N SER A 540 21.91 36.44 8.73
CA SER A 540 21.11 36.84 7.56
C SER A 540 19.72 36.21 7.54
N ILE A 541 19.45 35.26 8.44
CA ILE A 541 18.16 34.59 8.55
C ILE A 541 17.21 35.40 9.44
N ARG A 542 16.01 35.65 8.92
CA ARG A 542 14.92 36.30 9.64
C ARG A 542 13.79 35.31 9.93
N PHE A 543 13.56 35.03 11.21
CA PHE A 543 12.40 34.29 11.69
C PHE A 543 11.23 35.25 11.98
N TYR A 544 10.00 34.84 11.69
CA TYR A 544 8.80 35.59 12.08
C TYR A 544 7.53 34.74 12.07
N ASP A 545 6.56 35.13 12.89
CA ASP A 545 5.23 34.51 12.89
C ASP A 545 4.39 35.09 11.74
N VAL A 546 4.11 34.28 10.73
CA VAL A 546 3.28 34.69 9.59
C VAL A 546 1.78 34.63 9.91
N CYS A 547 1.39 33.80 10.88
CA CYS A 547 0.01 33.64 11.30
C CYS A 547 -0.48 34.83 12.13
N GLU A 548 0.40 35.46 12.92
CA GLU A 548 0.10 36.75 13.55
C GLU A 548 -0.16 37.85 12.52
N LEU A 549 0.64 37.91 11.45
CA LEU A 549 0.46 38.88 10.36
C LEU A 549 -0.86 38.65 9.61
N ALA A 550 -1.18 37.39 9.31
CA ALA A 550 -2.41 37.01 8.63
C ALA A 550 -3.66 37.24 9.49
N ALA A 551 -3.58 37.02 10.80
CA ALA A 551 -4.68 37.29 11.75
C ALA A 551 -4.96 38.79 11.90
N ALA A 552 -3.93 39.63 11.81
CA ALA A 552 -4.07 41.08 11.86
C ALA A 552 -4.59 41.70 10.54
N ALA A 553 -4.69 40.93 9.46
CA ALA A 553 -5.07 41.45 8.15
C ALA A 553 -6.59 41.56 7.99
N THR A 554 -7.07 42.78 7.80
CA THR A 554 -8.50 43.12 7.71
C THR A 554 -8.82 43.85 6.42
N MET A 555 -10.10 43.86 6.05
CA MET A 555 -10.59 44.56 4.87
C MET A 555 -10.62 46.07 5.10
N ASP A 556 -10.21 46.84 4.09
CA ASP A 556 -10.25 48.29 4.12
C ASP A 556 -11.65 48.82 4.44
N GLY A 557 -11.76 49.67 5.46
CA GLY A 557 -13.02 50.30 5.87
C GLY A 557 -13.96 49.39 6.66
N GLN A 558 -13.57 48.13 6.93
CA GLN A 558 -14.31 47.20 7.79
C GLN A 558 -13.33 46.40 8.66
N GLU A 559 -12.93 46.97 9.78
CA GLU A 559 -11.93 46.37 10.69
C GLU A 559 -12.35 45.01 11.26
N GLU A 560 -13.65 44.70 11.31
CA GLU A 560 -14.16 43.38 11.76
C GLU A 560 -14.09 42.29 10.68
N ARG A 561 -13.86 42.66 9.41
CA ARG A 561 -13.82 41.71 8.29
C ARG A 561 -12.39 41.28 8.02
N HIS A 562 -11.98 40.16 8.62
CA HIS A 562 -10.65 39.59 8.40
C HIS A 562 -10.46 39.00 6.99
N LEU A 563 -9.22 39.03 6.50
CA LEU A 563 -8.86 38.53 5.18
C LEU A 563 -8.59 37.02 5.16
N PHE A 564 -7.79 36.49 6.10
CA PHE A 564 -7.30 35.09 6.03
C PHE A 564 -7.85 34.16 7.12
N CYS A 565 -7.99 34.69 8.33
CA CYS A 565 -8.47 33.98 9.51
C CYS A 565 -9.14 34.98 10.48
N VAL A 566 -10.10 34.50 11.27
CA VAL A 566 -10.91 35.35 12.18
C VAL A 566 -10.09 35.79 13.39
N ASP A 567 -9.17 34.95 13.83
CA ASP A 567 -8.24 35.20 14.92
C ASP A 567 -6.99 34.33 14.72
N VAL A 568 -5.99 34.49 15.61
CA VAL A 568 -4.73 33.74 15.52
C VAL A 568 -4.93 32.23 15.69
N ASP A 569 -5.90 31.80 16.50
CA ASP A 569 -6.19 30.36 16.69
C ASP A 569 -6.77 29.73 15.41
N HIS A 570 -7.63 30.46 14.69
CA HIS A 570 -8.12 30.07 13.38
C HIS A 570 -6.96 30.01 12.37
N CYS A 571 -6.04 30.97 12.43
CA CYS A 571 -4.84 30.93 11.59
C CYS A 571 -3.99 29.70 11.87
N HIS A 572 -3.73 29.36 13.14
CA HIS A 572 -3.04 28.12 13.51
C HIS A 572 -3.75 26.88 12.96
N TYR A 573 -5.07 26.81 13.08
CA TYR A 573 -5.84 25.68 12.57
C TYR A 573 -5.72 25.52 11.04
N LYS A 574 -5.73 26.63 10.29
CA LYS A 574 -5.71 26.62 8.83
C LYS A 574 -4.31 26.48 8.23
N PHE A 575 -3.34 27.17 8.82
CA PHE A 575 -2.01 27.37 8.24
C PHE A 575 -0.90 26.61 8.96
N ARG A 576 -1.17 25.79 9.99
CA ARG A 576 -0.23 24.71 10.39
C ARG A 576 -0.40 23.51 9.45
N SER A 577 -0.24 23.80 8.17
CA SER A 577 -0.49 22.93 7.04
C SER A 577 0.36 23.41 5.86
N PHE A 578 0.28 22.72 4.72
CA PHE A 578 0.94 23.13 3.48
C PHE A 578 0.59 24.55 3.03
N ASP A 579 -0.61 25.06 3.37
CA ASP A 579 -1.06 26.41 2.99
C ASP A 579 -0.20 27.54 3.60
N ILE A 580 0.64 27.26 4.60
CA ILE A 580 1.60 28.24 5.13
C ILE A 580 2.52 28.78 4.04
N LYS A 581 2.85 27.95 3.05
CA LYS A 581 3.74 28.32 1.93
C LYS A 581 3.15 29.44 1.09
N VAL A 582 1.81 29.50 0.98
CA VAL A 582 1.14 30.62 0.34
C VAL A 582 1.36 31.88 1.16
N LEU A 583 1.05 31.86 2.46
CA LEU A 583 1.26 33.03 3.34
C LEU A 583 2.74 33.47 3.35
N ALA A 584 3.66 32.52 3.34
CA ALA A 584 5.09 32.75 3.30
C ALA A 584 5.49 33.59 2.07
N VAL A 585 5.00 33.25 0.88
CA VAL A 585 5.20 34.06 -0.34
C VAL A 585 4.58 35.44 -0.18
N LEU A 586 3.31 35.52 0.25
CA LEU A 586 2.57 36.78 0.35
C LEU A 586 3.25 37.78 1.30
N TYR A 587 3.58 37.35 2.51
CA TYR A 587 4.12 38.18 3.59
C TYR A 587 5.64 38.30 3.60
N SER A 588 6.34 37.55 2.76
CA SER A 588 7.78 37.74 2.60
C SER A 588 8.11 39.20 2.24
N LYS A 589 9.21 39.73 2.77
CA LYS A 589 9.68 41.06 2.38
C LYS A 589 10.39 41.07 1.03
N PHE A 590 10.60 39.92 0.39
CA PHE A 590 11.20 39.86 -0.93
C PHE A 590 10.18 40.13 -2.02
N GLN A 591 10.62 40.81 -3.08
CA GLN A 591 9.87 40.95 -4.32
C GLN A 591 9.98 39.67 -5.17
N GLU A 592 11.19 39.12 -5.25
CA GLU A 592 11.58 37.88 -5.92
C GLU A 592 11.82 36.82 -4.85
N VAL A 593 10.90 35.86 -4.74
CA VAL A 593 10.88 34.81 -3.71
C VAL A 593 11.29 33.48 -4.31
N MET A 594 12.31 32.83 -3.74
CA MET A 594 12.59 31.41 -3.93
C MET A 594 12.04 30.66 -2.73
N LEU A 595 10.86 30.07 -2.87
CA LEU A 595 10.24 29.24 -1.84
C LEU A 595 10.81 27.83 -1.91
N LEU A 596 11.15 27.27 -0.75
CA LEU A 596 11.75 25.94 -0.62
C LEU A 596 11.01 25.08 0.43
N ASP A 597 11.03 23.77 0.22
CA ASP A 597 10.69 22.78 1.24
C ASP A 597 11.92 22.32 2.03
N ALA A 598 11.73 21.96 3.31
CA ALA A 598 12.82 21.56 4.20
C ALA A 598 13.52 20.26 3.77
N ASP A 599 12.77 19.35 3.15
CA ASP A 599 13.17 18.06 2.59
C ASP A 599 13.61 18.16 1.12
N THR A 600 14.15 19.32 0.72
CA THR A 600 14.84 19.53 -0.55
C THR A 600 16.36 19.40 -0.37
N MET A 601 17.05 18.85 -1.37
CA MET A 601 18.52 18.86 -1.50
C MET A 601 18.91 19.23 -2.92
N PHE A 602 19.96 20.04 -3.06
CA PHE A 602 20.49 20.53 -4.31
C PHE A 602 21.75 19.80 -4.75
N PHE A 603 21.81 19.45 -6.04
CA PHE A 603 23.01 18.94 -6.70
C PHE A 603 23.91 20.05 -7.26
N GLN A 604 23.39 21.28 -7.31
CA GLN A 604 24.08 22.48 -7.80
C GLN A 604 23.41 23.74 -7.22
N SER A 605 24.09 24.89 -7.24
CA SER A 605 23.53 26.14 -6.72
C SER A 605 22.24 26.53 -7.47
N PRO A 606 21.15 26.87 -6.77
CA PRO A 606 19.91 27.34 -7.38
C PRO A 606 19.94 28.81 -7.80
N GLU A 607 20.98 29.59 -7.48
CA GLU A 607 21.03 31.04 -7.77
C GLU A 607 20.84 31.35 -9.26
N SER A 608 21.38 30.49 -10.14
CA SER A 608 21.30 30.69 -11.59
C SER A 608 19.87 30.62 -12.14
N LEU A 609 18.91 30.10 -11.37
CA LEU A 609 17.51 30.02 -11.78
C LEU A 609 16.89 31.42 -11.97
N TRP A 610 17.30 32.40 -11.17
CA TRP A 610 16.91 33.81 -11.33
C TRP A 610 17.37 34.39 -12.68
N GLU A 611 18.45 33.83 -13.21
CA GLU A 611 19.08 34.34 -14.41
C GLU A 611 18.56 33.70 -15.69
N THR A 612 17.72 32.67 -15.58
CA THR A 612 17.08 32.02 -16.72
C THR A 612 16.10 32.95 -17.44
N ASP A 613 16.02 32.84 -18.76
CA ASP A 613 15.07 33.63 -19.56
C ASP A 613 13.62 33.32 -19.15
N LYS A 614 13.32 32.06 -18.86
CA LYS A 614 12.02 31.62 -18.32
C LYS A 614 11.58 32.46 -17.12
N TYR A 615 12.46 32.63 -16.13
CA TYR A 615 12.17 33.47 -14.96
C TYR A 615 12.21 34.96 -15.28
N LYS A 616 13.21 35.45 -16.02
CA LYS A 616 13.35 36.88 -16.34
C LYS A 616 12.20 37.42 -17.19
N GLU A 617 11.56 36.58 -17.98
CA GLU A 617 10.44 36.98 -18.85
C GLU A 617 9.11 36.95 -18.10
N THR A 618 8.89 35.91 -17.30
CA THR A 618 7.58 35.68 -16.66
C THR A 618 7.54 36.10 -15.20
N GLY A 619 8.67 36.11 -14.50
CA GLY A 619 8.75 36.27 -13.04
C GLY A 619 8.31 35.03 -12.27
N THR A 620 8.16 33.88 -12.93
CA THR A 620 7.81 32.61 -12.30
C THR A 620 8.64 31.48 -12.90
N LEU A 621 8.94 30.47 -12.10
CA LEU A 621 9.47 29.21 -12.62
C LEU A 621 8.97 28.06 -11.74
N PHE A 622 8.36 27.08 -12.40
CA PHE A 622 7.76 25.90 -11.77
C PHE A 622 8.37 24.60 -12.30
N PHE A 623 8.26 23.53 -11.53
CA PHE A 623 8.73 22.20 -11.89
C PHE A 623 7.55 21.22 -12.01
N HIS A 624 7.68 20.25 -12.90
CA HIS A 624 6.63 19.27 -13.16
C HIS A 624 6.59 18.22 -12.06
N ASP A 625 5.40 17.85 -11.60
CA ASP A 625 5.22 16.66 -10.75
C ASP A 625 5.12 15.39 -11.61
N ARG A 626 5.10 14.23 -10.94
CA ARG A 626 4.93 12.91 -11.57
C ARG A 626 3.56 12.85 -12.25
N ILE A 627 3.56 12.32 -13.47
CA ILE A 627 2.35 11.94 -14.18
C ILE A 627 1.71 10.77 -13.42
N SER A 628 0.83 11.06 -12.46
CA SER A 628 0.40 10.09 -11.46
C SER A 628 -1.02 10.35 -10.98
N TYR A 629 -1.64 9.36 -10.32
CA TYR A 629 -2.97 9.48 -9.72
C TYR A 629 -4.06 9.97 -10.70
N GLU A 630 -4.19 9.33 -11.87
CA GLU A 630 -5.12 9.69 -12.97
C GLU A 630 -6.63 9.69 -12.62
N LEU A 631 -6.99 9.38 -11.37
CA LEU A 631 -8.34 9.37 -10.81
C LEU A 631 -8.52 10.29 -9.59
N SER A 632 -7.49 11.05 -9.17
CA SER A 632 -7.51 11.91 -7.98
C SER A 632 -7.19 13.37 -8.29
N TYR A 633 -7.39 14.25 -7.30
CA TYR A 633 -7.06 15.68 -7.34
C TYR A 633 -7.58 16.37 -8.62
N LEU A 634 -6.69 16.97 -9.43
CA LEU A 634 -7.04 17.70 -10.66
C LEU A 634 -7.77 16.80 -11.68
N ALA A 635 -7.40 15.52 -11.78
CA ALA A 635 -7.99 14.55 -12.71
C ALA A 635 -9.25 13.86 -12.16
N LYS A 636 -9.64 14.12 -10.91
CA LYS A 636 -10.78 13.44 -10.27
C LYS A 636 -12.07 13.61 -11.09
N ARG A 637 -12.65 12.48 -11.49
CA ARG A 637 -13.93 12.40 -12.21
C ARG A 637 -15.06 12.09 -11.22
N ARG A 638 -16.29 12.47 -11.58
CA ARG A 638 -17.49 12.06 -10.82
C ARG A 638 -18.06 10.78 -11.44
N PRO A 639 -18.43 9.74 -10.66
CA PRO A 639 -18.81 8.42 -11.18
C PRO A 639 -20.02 8.39 -12.14
N LEU A 640 -20.85 9.44 -12.15
CA LEU A 640 -22.10 9.54 -12.92
C LEU A 640 -22.06 10.66 -13.99
N GLU A 641 -20.91 11.31 -14.20
CA GLU A 641 -20.75 12.43 -15.13
C GLU A 641 -19.84 12.08 -16.32
N ASP A 642 -19.72 13.00 -17.28
CA ASP A 642 -18.86 12.89 -18.46
C ASP A 642 -17.41 12.51 -18.08
N VAL A 643 -16.94 11.39 -18.63
CA VAL A 643 -15.58 10.84 -18.41
C VAL A 643 -14.47 11.79 -18.88
N ASN A 644 -14.80 12.77 -19.72
CA ASN A 644 -13.86 13.76 -20.24
C ASN A 644 -13.75 15.01 -19.35
N VAL A 645 -14.53 15.11 -18.27
CA VAL A 645 -14.54 16.29 -17.39
C VAL A 645 -14.04 15.96 -15.97
N GLY A 646 -12.83 16.43 -15.65
CA GLY A 646 -12.20 16.31 -14.33
C GLY A 646 -12.42 17.50 -13.40
N ALA A 647 -11.85 17.44 -12.21
CA ALA A 647 -11.99 18.48 -11.19
C ALA A 647 -11.35 19.81 -11.62
N VAL A 648 -10.22 19.77 -12.33
CA VAL A 648 -9.55 20.96 -12.88
C VAL A 648 -10.47 21.75 -13.81
N HIS A 649 -11.18 21.08 -14.73
CA HIS A 649 -12.11 21.72 -15.66
C HIS A 649 -13.24 22.44 -14.93
N ARG A 650 -13.87 21.77 -13.95
CA ARG A 650 -14.97 22.35 -13.18
C ARG A 650 -14.50 23.50 -12.28
N PHE A 651 -13.35 23.36 -11.64
CA PHE A 651 -12.77 24.40 -10.80
C PHE A 651 -12.48 25.67 -11.61
N LEU A 652 -11.79 25.53 -12.74
CA LEU A 652 -11.44 26.65 -13.61
C LEU A 652 -12.68 27.31 -14.24
N ALA A 653 -13.65 26.52 -14.71
CA ALA A 653 -14.90 27.07 -15.27
C ALA A 653 -15.76 27.77 -14.20
N GLY A 654 -15.73 27.30 -12.95
CA GLY A 654 -16.50 27.86 -11.85
C GLY A 654 -15.86 29.08 -11.15
N PHE A 655 -14.65 29.49 -11.54
CA PHE A 655 -13.94 30.58 -10.89
C PHE A 655 -14.25 31.94 -11.55
N ASP A 656 -14.76 32.89 -10.76
CA ASP A 656 -14.99 34.26 -11.24
C ASP A 656 -13.69 35.09 -11.20
N VAL A 657 -13.12 35.32 -12.39
CA VAL A 657 -11.91 36.11 -12.58
C VAL A 657 -12.17 37.63 -12.67
N THR A 658 -13.44 38.04 -12.83
CA THR A 658 -13.83 39.43 -13.09
C THR A 658 -13.28 40.42 -12.04
N PRO A 659 -13.32 40.12 -10.72
CA PRO A 659 -12.81 41.03 -9.69
C PRO A 659 -11.32 41.36 -9.80
N TYR A 660 -10.53 40.52 -10.47
CA TYR A 660 -9.07 40.64 -10.57
C TYR A 660 -8.62 41.38 -11.84
N GLY A 661 -9.52 41.64 -12.80
CA GLY A 661 -9.20 42.14 -14.13
C GLY A 661 -8.51 43.51 -14.18
N ARG A 662 -8.59 44.31 -13.11
CA ARG A 662 -7.90 45.61 -13.01
C ARG A 662 -6.41 45.51 -12.66
N LEU A 663 -5.95 44.35 -12.21
CA LEU A 663 -4.55 44.13 -11.81
C LEU A 663 -3.70 43.79 -13.04
N GLY A 664 -2.44 44.20 -13.05
CA GLY A 664 -1.52 43.96 -14.17
C GLY A 664 -1.18 42.49 -14.39
N VAL A 665 -0.77 42.15 -15.61
CA VAL A 665 -0.32 40.82 -16.04
C VAL A 665 0.97 40.92 -16.84
N VAL A 666 1.68 39.81 -16.98
CA VAL A 666 2.72 39.65 -17.98
C VAL A 666 2.04 39.20 -19.28
N GLU A 667 2.18 40.00 -20.33
CA GLU A 667 1.62 39.70 -21.64
C GLU A 667 2.44 38.61 -22.33
N SER A 668 1.75 37.57 -22.82
CA SER A 668 2.36 36.48 -23.58
C SER A 668 2.92 37.00 -24.91
N ARG A 669 4.17 36.61 -25.24
CA ARG A 669 4.75 36.88 -26.57
C ARG A 669 4.08 36.07 -27.68
N GLU A 670 3.56 34.90 -27.35
CA GLU A 670 2.77 34.08 -28.27
C GLU A 670 1.31 34.52 -28.22
N SER A 671 0.67 34.64 -29.39
CA SER A 671 -0.77 34.91 -29.44
C SER A 671 -1.52 33.75 -28.79
N ARG A 672 -2.22 34.01 -27.67
CA ARG A 672 -3.13 33.02 -27.07
C ARG A 672 -4.06 32.50 -28.17
N PRO A 673 -4.25 31.17 -28.28
CA PRO A 673 -5.10 30.63 -29.32
C PRO A 673 -6.49 31.28 -29.24
N GLN A 674 -6.99 31.79 -30.37
CA GLN A 674 -8.37 32.32 -30.51
C GLN A 674 -9.40 31.17 -30.48
N THR A 675 -9.21 30.23 -29.56
CA THR A 675 -10.12 29.14 -29.26
C THR A 675 -11.36 29.66 -28.56
N SER A 676 -12.51 29.08 -28.86
CA SER A 676 -13.74 29.31 -28.12
C SER A 676 -13.50 29.15 -26.62
N ARG A 677 -14.06 30.07 -25.81
CA ARG A 677 -14.11 29.93 -24.35
C ARG A 677 -15.06 28.84 -23.89
N GLN A 678 -15.90 28.33 -24.80
CA GLN A 678 -16.68 27.14 -24.57
C GLN A 678 -15.88 25.91 -24.98
N LEU A 679 -15.44 25.14 -23.98
CA LEU A 679 -14.63 23.93 -24.14
C LEU A 679 -15.23 22.83 -23.26
N LEU A 680 -15.27 21.59 -23.75
CA LEU A 680 -15.78 20.44 -22.99
C LEU A 680 -17.21 20.65 -22.44
N GLY A 681 -18.04 21.45 -23.12
CA GLY A 681 -19.39 21.80 -22.65
C GLY A 681 -19.43 22.76 -21.45
N LEU A 682 -18.30 23.35 -21.07
CA LEU A 682 -18.15 24.33 -19.99
C LEU A 682 -17.84 25.71 -20.57
N ASP A 683 -18.29 26.75 -19.87
CA ASP A 683 -17.98 28.15 -20.20
C ASP A 683 -16.90 28.68 -19.25
N PHE A 684 -15.78 29.13 -19.80
CA PHE A 684 -14.64 29.63 -19.03
C PHE A 684 -14.64 31.15 -19.02
N GLY A 685 -14.59 31.75 -17.81
CA GLY A 685 -14.54 33.21 -17.62
C GLY A 685 -13.24 33.88 -18.07
N PHE A 686 -12.24 33.09 -18.49
CA PHE A 686 -10.93 33.51 -18.95
C PHE A 686 -10.51 32.71 -20.19
N GLN A 687 -9.43 33.08 -20.88
CA GLN A 687 -8.87 32.33 -21.99
C GLN A 687 -7.82 31.31 -21.50
N PRO A 688 -8.06 29.99 -21.57
CA PRO A 688 -7.06 28.97 -21.23
C PRO A 688 -5.78 29.12 -22.06
N SER A 689 -4.61 28.91 -21.45
CA SER A 689 -3.34 28.97 -22.17
C SER A 689 -3.08 27.74 -23.05
N ALA A 690 -2.16 27.87 -24.00
CA ALA A 690 -1.70 26.75 -24.80
C ALA A 690 -1.02 25.67 -23.95
N PHE A 691 -0.32 26.06 -22.87
CA PHE A 691 0.26 25.12 -21.91
C PHE A 691 -0.84 24.29 -21.23
N LEU A 692 -1.86 24.96 -20.67
CA LEU A 692 -2.94 24.28 -19.96
C LEU A 692 -3.62 23.26 -20.86
N LEU A 693 -4.00 23.65 -22.08
CA LEU A 693 -4.68 22.77 -23.04
C LEU A 693 -3.84 21.55 -23.45
N ASN A 694 -2.51 21.66 -23.40
CA ASN A 694 -1.59 20.57 -23.72
C ASN A 694 -1.11 19.77 -22.50
N SER A 695 -1.36 20.27 -21.29
CA SER A 695 -0.91 19.65 -20.05
C SER A 695 -1.50 18.25 -19.83
N HIS A 696 -0.76 17.41 -19.11
CA HIS A 696 -1.23 16.07 -18.74
C HIS A 696 -2.47 16.12 -17.83
N VAL A 697 -2.59 17.14 -16.98
CA VAL A 697 -3.75 17.31 -16.09
C VAL A 697 -5.03 17.71 -16.85
N TRP A 698 -4.94 18.57 -17.87
CA TRP A 698 -6.09 18.91 -18.71
C TRP A 698 -6.58 17.69 -19.51
N ARG A 699 -5.65 16.86 -19.96
CA ARG A 699 -5.97 15.59 -20.63
C ARG A 699 -6.36 14.47 -19.66
N LEU A 700 -6.49 14.78 -18.36
CA LEU A 700 -6.85 13.84 -17.29
C LEU A 700 -5.94 12.60 -17.21
N ARG A 701 -4.65 12.77 -17.58
CA ARG A 701 -3.58 11.76 -17.50
C ARG A 701 -2.88 11.76 -16.15
N SER A 702 -2.95 12.87 -15.42
CA SER A 702 -2.34 13.06 -14.10
C SER A 702 -3.25 13.85 -13.18
N GLY A 703 -3.29 13.49 -11.89
CA GLY A 703 -3.90 14.27 -10.84
C GLY A 703 -3.04 15.46 -10.38
N HIS A 704 -1.77 15.51 -10.81
CA HIS A 704 -0.79 16.51 -10.40
C HIS A 704 -0.07 17.12 -11.59
N GLN A 705 0.20 18.42 -11.51
CA GLN A 705 0.95 19.17 -12.53
C GLN A 705 2.27 19.70 -11.98
N MET A 706 2.25 20.24 -10.77
CA MET A 706 3.35 21.02 -10.22
C MET A 706 3.94 20.42 -8.95
N ASP A 707 5.27 20.34 -8.92
CA ASP A 707 6.08 20.12 -7.73
C ASP A 707 6.37 21.50 -7.10
N SER A 708 5.99 21.67 -5.83
CA SER A 708 6.16 22.91 -5.07
C SER A 708 7.32 22.88 -4.08
N SER A 709 8.21 21.88 -4.17
CA SER A 709 9.43 21.80 -3.35
C SER A 709 10.37 22.98 -3.62
N LEU A 710 10.30 23.55 -4.84
CA LEU A 710 11.00 24.75 -5.28
C LEU A 710 10.08 25.60 -6.14
N VAL A 711 9.81 26.84 -5.72
CA VAL A 711 8.99 27.80 -6.48
C VAL A 711 9.71 29.15 -6.57
N LEU A 712 9.91 29.64 -7.80
CA LEU A 712 10.35 31.02 -8.00
C LEU A 712 9.13 31.90 -8.31
N TRP A 713 9.01 33.03 -7.61
CA TRP A 713 7.86 33.92 -7.73
C TRP A 713 8.23 35.39 -7.60
N ASN A 714 7.84 36.23 -8.57
CA ASN A 714 8.02 37.68 -8.56
C ASN A 714 6.69 38.38 -8.28
N LYS A 715 6.47 38.83 -7.05
CA LYS A 715 5.19 39.44 -6.62
C LYS A 715 4.84 40.71 -7.39
N ALA A 716 5.84 41.53 -7.70
CA ALA A 716 5.63 42.78 -8.42
C ALA A 716 5.32 42.56 -9.89
N ARG A 717 5.93 41.52 -10.50
CA ARG A 717 5.71 41.17 -11.91
C ARG A 717 4.41 40.39 -12.12
N GLN A 718 3.96 39.66 -11.09
CA GLN A 718 2.74 38.86 -11.11
C GLN A 718 1.65 39.40 -10.15
N PRO A 719 1.25 40.69 -10.20
CA PRO A 719 0.39 41.26 -9.17
C PRO A 719 -1.03 40.67 -9.19
N ARG A 720 -1.57 40.36 -10.37
CA ARG A 720 -2.88 39.70 -10.50
C ARG A 720 -2.83 38.27 -9.97
N ALA A 721 -1.88 37.45 -10.43
CA ALA A 721 -1.74 36.08 -9.97
C ALA A 721 -1.43 35.99 -8.47
N THR A 722 -0.59 36.88 -7.92
CA THR A 722 -0.30 36.90 -6.48
C THR A 722 -1.56 37.20 -5.66
N THR A 723 -2.45 38.06 -6.17
CA THR A 723 -3.73 38.36 -5.50
C THR A 723 -4.71 37.19 -5.61
N ILE A 724 -4.76 36.48 -6.74
CA ILE A 724 -5.57 35.25 -6.89
C ILE A 724 -5.03 34.14 -5.97
N LEU A 725 -3.72 33.98 -5.88
CA LEU A 725 -3.07 33.05 -4.97
C LEU A 725 -3.46 33.34 -3.51
N ALA A 726 -3.44 34.62 -3.10
CA ALA A 726 -3.93 35.03 -1.79
C ALA A 726 -5.41 34.71 -1.58
N SER A 727 -6.23 34.89 -2.61
CA SER A 727 -7.65 34.60 -2.56
C SER A 727 -7.96 33.13 -2.29
N PHE A 728 -7.16 32.17 -2.79
CA PHE A 728 -7.37 30.75 -2.54
C PHE A 728 -7.34 30.36 -1.06
N VAL A 729 -6.53 31.07 -0.27
CA VAL A 729 -6.38 30.82 1.16
C VAL A 729 -7.07 31.89 2.02
N SER A 730 -7.94 32.72 1.45
CA SER A 730 -8.64 33.80 2.17
C SER A 730 -10.05 33.40 2.65
N LEU A 731 -10.74 34.29 3.37
CA LEU A 731 -12.12 34.15 3.84
C LEU A 731 -13.13 34.77 2.86
N ASN A 732 -12.84 34.70 1.56
CA ASN A 732 -13.73 35.19 0.50
C ASN A 732 -14.88 34.22 0.17
N GLY A 733 -14.80 32.96 0.62
CA GLY A 733 -15.81 31.93 0.33
C GLY A 733 -15.65 31.27 -1.04
N LEU A 734 -14.47 31.38 -1.67
CA LEU A 734 -14.16 30.65 -2.90
C LEU A 734 -14.01 29.14 -2.63
N PRO A 735 -14.30 28.29 -3.64
CA PRO A 735 -14.08 26.86 -3.51
C PRO A 735 -12.59 26.55 -3.36
N THR A 736 -12.28 25.53 -2.58
CA THR A 736 -10.92 24.99 -2.46
C THR A 736 -10.48 24.40 -3.80
N ALA A 737 -9.27 24.73 -4.24
CA ALA A 737 -8.69 24.12 -5.43
C ALA A 737 -8.52 22.60 -5.24
N PRO A 738 -8.74 21.77 -6.27
CA PRO A 738 -8.59 20.33 -6.17
C PRO A 738 -7.10 19.91 -6.21
N SER A 739 -6.38 20.24 -5.13
CA SER A 739 -4.94 20.06 -4.98
C SER A 739 -4.60 19.18 -3.77
N TYR A 740 -3.38 18.63 -3.77
CA TYR A 740 -2.77 18.08 -2.55
C TYR A 740 -1.98 19.21 -1.89
N GLY A 741 -2.57 19.82 -0.85
CA GLY A 741 -2.00 21.00 -0.22
C GLY A 741 -1.97 22.20 -1.16
N ASP A 742 -0.84 22.91 -1.17
CA ASP A 742 -0.65 24.18 -1.85
C ASP A 742 -0.12 24.04 -3.30
N LYS A 743 0.37 22.86 -3.68
CA LYS A 743 1.28 22.72 -4.82
C LYS A 743 0.72 23.19 -6.16
N GLU A 744 -0.57 23.00 -6.39
CA GLU A 744 -1.21 23.40 -7.66
C GLU A 744 -1.66 24.87 -7.65
N LEU A 745 -1.67 25.53 -6.49
CA LEU A 745 -2.23 26.87 -6.33
C LEU A 745 -1.46 27.92 -7.11
N TYR A 746 -0.13 27.81 -7.19
CA TYR A 746 0.73 28.81 -7.84
C TYR A 746 0.43 28.96 -9.33
N TRP A 747 0.49 27.86 -10.09
CA TRP A 747 0.26 27.91 -11.53
C TRP A 747 -1.22 28.10 -11.87
N LEU A 748 -2.16 27.57 -11.06
CA LEU A 748 -3.59 27.83 -11.23
C LEU A 748 -3.90 29.33 -11.07
N ALA A 749 -3.24 30.00 -10.13
CA ALA A 749 -3.37 31.45 -9.99
C ALA A 749 -2.86 32.21 -11.22
N CYS A 750 -1.79 31.74 -11.86
CA CYS A 750 -1.30 32.30 -13.12
C CYS A 750 -2.28 32.06 -14.29
N GLU A 751 -2.82 30.85 -14.42
CA GLU A 751 -3.83 30.54 -15.45
C GLU A 751 -5.06 31.44 -15.34
N LEU A 752 -5.65 31.52 -14.14
CA LEU A 752 -6.82 32.36 -13.86
C LEU A 752 -6.51 33.86 -13.99
N ALA A 753 -5.26 34.27 -13.77
CA ALA A 753 -4.83 35.64 -13.99
C ALA A 753 -4.74 36.02 -15.47
N GLU A 754 -4.71 35.05 -16.38
CA GLU A 754 -4.36 35.28 -17.78
C GLU A 754 -2.98 35.93 -17.94
N THR A 755 -2.04 35.56 -17.09
CA THR A 755 -0.65 36.02 -17.13
C THR A 755 0.27 34.96 -17.73
N GLU A 756 1.39 35.36 -18.33
CA GLU A 756 2.42 34.42 -18.77
C GLU A 756 3.18 33.84 -17.56
N TYR A 757 3.52 32.55 -17.62
CA TYR A 757 4.28 31.83 -16.60
C TYR A 757 5.10 30.70 -17.23
N ALA A 758 6.10 30.17 -16.52
CA ALA A 758 7.03 29.20 -17.07
C ALA A 758 7.16 27.93 -16.21
N PHE A 759 7.22 26.78 -16.89
CA PHE A 759 7.62 25.50 -16.31
C PHE A 759 9.01 25.07 -16.86
N SER A 760 9.68 24.20 -16.12
CA SER A 760 10.83 23.42 -16.59
C SER A 760 10.53 22.72 -17.92
N ASP A 761 11.51 22.65 -18.83
CA ASP A 761 11.36 21.90 -20.09
C ASP A 761 11.31 20.37 -19.88
N PHE A 762 11.72 19.91 -18.70
CA PHE A 762 11.88 18.50 -18.39
C PHE A 762 10.83 18.00 -17.39
N ALA A 763 10.33 16.79 -17.61
CA ALA A 763 9.51 16.09 -16.62
C ALA A 763 10.37 15.64 -15.44
N VAL A 764 9.72 15.44 -14.30
CA VAL A 764 10.35 14.83 -13.13
C VAL A 764 10.96 13.47 -13.48
N GLY A 765 12.19 13.31 -13.03
CA GLY A 765 12.95 12.07 -13.04
C GLY A 765 12.84 11.31 -11.73
N THR A 766 13.74 10.36 -11.53
CA THR A 766 13.80 9.58 -10.30
C THR A 766 15.23 9.28 -9.91
N VAL A 767 15.48 9.28 -8.60
CA VAL A 767 16.73 8.82 -7.97
C VAL A 767 16.40 7.68 -7.01
N GLY A 768 17.14 6.57 -7.08
CA GLY A 768 16.90 5.44 -6.21
C GLY A 768 17.81 4.24 -6.41
N SER A 769 17.69 3.24 -5.53
CA SER A 769 18.40 1.96 -5.64
C SER A 769 17.61 0.89 -6.39
N ASP A 770 16.29 1.06 -6.52
CA ASP A 770 15.38 0.04 -7.04
C ASP A 770 15.28 0.08 -8.56
N LEU A 771 16.35 -0.39 -9.21
CA LEU A 771 16.43 -0.53 -10.66
C LEU A 771 15.74 -1.83 -11.12
N LEU A 772 14.48 -1.72 -11.52
CA LEU A 772 13.70 -2.86 -12.02
C LEU A 772 14.19 -3.31 -13.41
N THR A 773 14.46 -2.36 -14.29
CA THR A 773 15.00 -2.62 -15.63
C THR A 773 16.03 -1.55 -15.97
N ALA A 774 17.26 -1.96 -16.28
CA ALA A 774 18.28 -1.05 -16.78
C ALA A 774 17.92 -0.61 -18.20
N GLY A 775 17.76 0.70 -18.41
CA GLY A 775 17.45 1.28 -19.72
C GLY A 775 18.59 2.13 -20.27
N ARG A 776 19.00 1.87 -21.50
CA ARG A 776 20.00 2.70 -22.23
C ARG A 776 19.37 3.61 -23.28
N HIS A 777 18.16 3.27 -23.74
CA HIS A 777 17.47 3.96 -24.83
C HIS A 777 15.97 4.08 -24.53
N ASN A 778 15.63 4.64 -23.36
CA ASN A 778 14.25 4.84 -22.90
C ASN A 778 13.44 3.53 -22.80
N ASP A 779 14.09 2.49 -22.30
CA ASP A 779 13.55 1.13 -22.12
C ASP A 779 13.66 0.63 -20.67
N GLY A 780 14.08 1.51 -19.76
CA GLY A 780 14.31 1.21 -18.35
C GLY A 780 13.14 1.56 -17.44
N VAL A 781 13.23 1.05 -16.22
CA VAL A 781 12.31 1.33 -15.11
C VAL A 781 13.13 1.46 -13.84
N LEU A 782 13.06 2.64 -13.22
CA LEU A 782 13.75 2.96 -11.96
C LEU A 782 12.75 3.49 -10.96
N CYS A 783 12.70 2.91 -9.76
CA CYS A 783 11.85 3.36 -8.67
C CYS A 783 12.64 4.17 -7.64
N GLY A 784 11.99 5.19 -7.06
CA GLY A 784 12.57 6.00 -6.00
C GLY A 784 11.99 7.40 -5.92
N ASP A 785 12.76 8.30 -5.33
CA ASP A 785 12.36 9.67 -5.00
C ASP A 785 12.44 10.63 -6.18
N ALA A 786 11.75 11.77 -6.06
CA ALA A 786 11.62 12.74 -7.14
C ALA A 786 12.97 13.42 -7.39
N LEU A 787 13.38 13.46 -8.66
CA LEU A 787 14.58 14.15 -9.11
C LEU A 787 14.22 15.16 -10.18
N GLN A 788 14.59 16.41 -9.98
CA GLN A 788 14.36 17.49 -10.94
C GLN A 788 15.67 17.87 -11.60
N HIS A 789 15.65 18.03 -12.92
CA HIS A 789 16.78 18.50 -13.71
C HIS A 789 16.79 20.02 -13.80
N TYR A 790 17.92 20.58 -14.22
CA TYR A 790 17.97 22.01 -14.52
C TYR A 790 16.90 22.37 -15.57
N PRO A 791 16.12 23.45 -15.42
CA PRO A 791 14.89 23.69 -16.17
C PRO A 791 15.06 23.96 -17.67
N VAL A 792 16.30 24.10 -18.14
CA VAL A 792 16.70 24.37 -19.53
C VAL A 792 18.01 23.66 -19.84
N GLN A 793 18.26 23.34 -21.11
CA GLN A 793 19.57 22.84 -21.55
C GLN A 793 20.59 23.98 -21.60
N MET A 794 21.44 24.10 -20.56
CA MET A 794 22.47 25.14 -20.47
C MET A 794 23.53 25.06 -21.57
N ASN A 795 23.76 23.88 -22.16
CA ASN A 795 24.71 23.70 -23.25
C ASN A 795 23.99 23.31 -24.54
N PRO A 796 23.62 24.30 -25.39
CA PRO A 796 22.92 24.05 -26.64
C PRO A 796 23.67 23.10 -27.59
N SER A 797 25.01 23.04 -27.48
CA SER A 797 25.85 22.18 -28.30
C SER A 797 25.67 20.69 -28.03
N LYS A 798 25.13 20.30 -26.87
CA LYS A 798 24.79 18.89 -26.57
C LYS A 798 23.58 18.39 -27.38
N GLY A 799 22.77 19.29 -27.94
CA GLY A 799 21.54 18.98 -28.66
C GLY A 799 20.36 18.65 -27.73
N PRO A 800 19.13 18.57 -28.28
CA PRO A 800 17.90 18.45 -27.49
C PRO A 800 17.67 17.07 -26.86
N GLY A 801 18.35 16.03 -27.33
CA GLY A 801 18.24 14.66 -26.79
C GLY A 801 19.30 14.29 -25.76
N ALA A 802 20.16 15.24 -25.36
CA ALA A 802 21.20 14.99 -24.37
C ALA A 802 20.67 15.12 -22.94
N ASP A 803 21.27 14.35 -22.03
CA ASP A 803 20.99 14.45 -20.60
C ASP A 803 21.26 15.87 -20.08
N VAL A 804 20.47 16.26 -19.08
CA VAL A 804 20.60 17.52 -18.36
C VAL A 804 20.98 17.20 -16.93
N GLU A 805 21.86 17.99 -16.36
CA GLU A 805 22.35 17.80 -15.01
C GLU A 805 21.20 17.89 -13.98
N PRO A 806 21.20 17.04 -12.94
CA PRO A 806 20.23 17.15 -11.85
C PRO A 806 20.38 18.48 -11.13
N LEU A 807 19.26 19.08 -10.72
CA LEU A 807 19.21 20.32 -9.97
C LEU A 807 18.93 20.05 -8.50
N TYR A 808 17.80 19.41 -8.20
CA TYR A 808 17.41 19.10 -6.82
C TYR A 808 16.62 17.80 -6.75
N MET A 809 16.54 17.23 -5.55
CA MET A 809 15.61 16.14 -5.21
C MET A 809 14.77 16.52 -3.99
N ASN A 810 13.60 15.90 -3.88
CA ASN A 810 12.73 15.97 -2.72
C ASN A 810 12.46 14.54 -2.20
N SER A 811 12.58 14.32 -0.89
CA SER A 811 12.51 13.00 -0.27
C SER A 811 12.21 13.06 1.23
N ASP A 812 11.24 12.25 1.69
CA ASP A 812 11.00 12.02 3.12
C ASP A 812 12.22 11.38 3.83
N ASN A 813 13.07 10.69 3.07
CA ASN A 813 14.23 9.95 3.57
C ASN A 813 15.56 10.67 3.29
N ILE A 814 15.55 11.99 3.04
CA ILE A 814 16.72 12.75 2.57
C ILE A 814 18.00 12.58 3.43
N VAL A 815 17.84 12.27 4.72
CA VAL A 815 18.94 12.03 5.69
C VAL A 815 19.43 10.58 5.73
N GLU A 816 18.69 9.65 5.13
CA GLU A 816 19.08 8.24 4.99
C GLU A 816 19.93 8.02 3.74
N TRP A 817 19.73 8.84 2.71
CA TRP A 817 20.56 8.82 1.50
C TRP A 817 22.02 9.10 1.87
N GLY A 818 22.90 8.13 1.55
CA GLY A 818 24.33 8.21 1.85
C GLY A 818 24.81 7.34 3.04
N ARG A 819 23.90 6.79 3.86
CA ARG A 819 24.27 5.91 4.99
C ARG A 819 24.71 4.51 4.56
N GLU A 820 24.20 4.04 3.43
CA GLU A 820 24.44 2.67 2.95
C GLU A 820 25.33 2.67 1.71
N ALA A 821 26.20 1.66 1.60
CA ALA A 821 27.06 1.45 0.42
C ALA A 821 26.27 0.90 -0.80
N ARG A 822 25.00 1.30 -0.95
CA ARG A 822 24.14 0.86 -2.06
C ARG A 822 24.49 1.63 -3.32
N ARG A 823 24.40 0.93 -4.46
CA ARG A 823 24.47 1.58 -5.77
C ARG A 823 23.19 2.37 -5.99
N LEU A 824 23.37 3.64 -6.35
CA LEU A 824 22.27 4.56 -6.62
C LEU A 824 22.24 4.89 -8.10
N TYR A 825 21.04 4.94 -8.64
CA TYR A 825 20.75 5.26 -10.02
C TYR A 825 19.88 6.51 -10.09
N ARG A 826 19.96 7.21 -11.21
CA ARG A 826 19.06 8.28 -11.59
C ARG A 826 18.54 8.09 -13.00
N THR A 827 17.42 8.71 -13.31
CA THR A 827 16.96 8.83 -14.69
C THR A 827 17.64 10.01 -15.39
N ALA A 828 17.88 9.87 -16.69
CA ALA A 828 18.21 10.98 -17.55
C ALA A 828 17.03 11.95 -17.69
N ALA A 829 17.30 13.22 -18.02
CA ALA A 829 16.28 14.21 -18.31
C ALA A 829 15.44 13.81 -19.52
N ARG A 830 14.14 14.09 -19.47
CA ARG A 830 13.19 13.82 -20.57
C ARG A 830 12.24 14.99 -20.78
N PRO A 831 11.77 15.26 -22.00
CA PRO A 831 10.83 16.35 -22.26
C PRO A 831 9.56 16.21 -21.41
N ALA A 832 9.08 17.32 -20.85
CA ALA A 832 7.89 17.34 -20.00
C ALA A 832 6.60 16.90 -20.71
N GLU A 833 6.52 17.16 -22.01
CA GLU A 833 5.35 16.83 -22.84
C GLU A 833 5.20 15.33 -23.11
N LEU A 834 6.27 14.55 -22.93
CA LEU A 834 6.26 13.12 -23.18
C LEU A 834 5.33 12.40 -22.21
N TYR A 835 4.36 11.65 -22.74
CA TYR A 835 3.52 10.75 -21.97
C TYR A 835 3.93 9.30 -22.25
N PRO A 836 4.62 8.61 -21.31
CA PRO A 836 5.08 7.24 -21.54
C PRO A 836 3.93 6.21 -21.49
N GLY A 837 2.81 6.56 -20.85
CA GLY A 837 1.63 5.68 -20.71
C GLY A 837 1.04 5.73 -19.30
N SER A 838 -0.01 4.94 -19.05
CA SER A 838 -0.63 4.86 -17.72
C SER A 838 0.14 3.89 -16.82
N PHE A 839 0.48 4.35 -15.61
CA PHE A 839 1.05 3.51 -14.56
C PHE A 839 0.09 2.39 -14.13
N THR A 840 -1.21 2.66 -14.11
CA THR A 840 -2.26 1.69 -13.77
C THR A 840 -2.26 0.54 -14.78
N GLU A 841 -2.25 0.85 -16.08
CA GLU A 841 -2.22 -0.15 -17.14
C GLU A 841 -0.92 -0.97 -17.14
N ARG A 842 0.21 -0.33 -16.84
CA ARG A 842 1.53 -0.97 -16.71
C ARG A 842 1.72 -1.73 -15.39
N LYS A 843 0.79 -1.59 -14.43
CA LYS A 843 0.88 -2.16 -13.07
C LYS A 843 2.16 -1.78 -12.34
N LEU A 844 2.62 -0.54 -12.52
CA LEU A 844 3.79 0.01 -11.84
C LEU A 844 3.35 1.01 -10.76
N LEU A 845 4.16 1.12 -9.70
CA LEU A 845 3.98 2.19 -8.71
C LEU A 845 4.27 3.55 -9.35
N GLN A 846 3.59 4.59 -8.89
CA GLN A 846 3.77 5.97 -9.37
C GLN A 846 5.21 6.50 -9.16
N THR A 847 5.95 5.91 -8.22
CA THR A 847 7.36 6.19 -7.94
C THR A 847 8.32 5.52 -8.92
N CYS A 848 7.82 4.71 -9.86
CA CYS A 848 8.61 3.91 -10.81
C CYS A 848 8.40 4.37 -12.26
N PRO A 849 8.92 5.53 -12.68
CA PRO A 849 8.85 5.92 -14.07
C PRO A 849 9.47 4.85 -14.98
N PHE A 850 8.80 4.65 -16.10
CA PHE A 850 9.16 3.68 -17.12
C PHE A 850 9.39 4.37 -18.46
N ASP A 851 9.94 3.59 -19.40
CA ASP A 851 10.44 4.07 -20.67
C ASP A 851 11.48 5.20 -20.46
N VAL A 852 12.37 4.99 -19.47
CA VAL A 852 13.41 5.94 -19.06
C VAL A 852 14.80 5.42 -19.37
N THR A 853 15.72 6.35 -19.61
CA THR A 853 17.16 6.04 -19.62
C THR A 853 17.69 6.15 -18.19
N THR A 854 18.36 5.11 -17.73
CA THR A 854 18.86 4.99 -16.35
C THR A 854 20.38 5.09 -16.31
N MET A 855 20.91 5.81 -15.35
CA MET A 855 22.34 6.10 -15.20
C MET A 855 22.74 5.90 -13.74
N GLU A 856 23.98 5.45 -13.48
CA GLU A 856 24.50 5.46 -12.11
C GLU A 856 24.77 6.91 -11.67
N LEU A 857 24.55 7.22 -10.39
CA LEU A 857 24.89 8.54 -9.86
C LEU A 857 26.39 8.81 -10.00
N ALA A 858 26.70 10.02 -10.46
CA ALA A 858 28.06 10.50 -10.57
C ALA A 858 28.73 10.56 -9.18
N PRO A 859 30.06 10.42 -9.08
CA PRO A 859 30.78 10.53 -7.81
C PRO A 859 30.48 11.82 -7.04
N LEU A 860 30.35 12.95 -7.75
CA LEU A 860 30.00 14.24 -7.14
C LEU A 860 28.57 14.25 -6.57
N GLU A 861 27.60 13.71 -7.32
CA GLU A 861 26.20 13.60 -6.87
C GLU A 861 26.11 12.77 -5.57
N ARG A 862 26.81 11.63 -5.50
CA ARG A 862 26.87 10.79 -4.28
C ARG A 862 27.55 11.49 -3.10
N MET A 863 28.59 12.26 -3.38
CA MET A 863 29.27 13.05 -2.35
C MET A 863 28.33 14.09 -1.74
N LEU A 864 27.50 14.77 -2.55
CA LEU A 864 26.53 15.75 -2.08
C LEU A 864 25.42 15.11 -1.23
N LEU A 865 24.91 13.93 -1.61
CA LEU A 865 23.99 13.15 -0.77
C LEU A 865 24.58 12.87 0.62
N THR A 866 25.85 12.43 0.67
CA THR A 866 26.54 12.15 1.94
C THR A 866 26.80 13.44 2.74
N GLN A 867 27.11 14.54 2.05
CA GLN A 867 27.35 15.83 2.67
C GLN A 867 26.09 16.37 3.34
N ARG A 868 24.91 16.21 2.73
CA ARG A 868 23.63 16.58 3.32
C ARG A 868 23.43 15.97 4.70
N GLN A 869 23.72 14.68 4.84
CA GLN A 869 23.63 13.98 6.12
C GLN A 869 24.58 14.59 7.16
N HIS A 870 25.84 14.86 6.80
CA HIS A 870 26.80 15.46 7.71
C HIS A 870 26.36 16.85 8.21
N LEU A 871 25.72 17.64 7.36
CA LEU A 871 25.17 18.94 7.75
C LEU A 871 24.00 18.79 8.73
N TYR A 872 23.15 17.79 8.54
CA TYR A 872 22.08 17.48 9.49
C TYR A 872 22.65 17.08 10.86
N ASP A 873 23.63 16.18 10.89
CA ASP A 873 24.29 15.74 12.13
C ASP A 873 25.00 16.92 12.85
N GLU A 874 25.58 17.86 12.11
CA GLU A 874 26.19 19.08 12.66
C GLU A 874 25.14 19.95 13.38
N VAL A 875 23.99 20.18 12.74
CA VAL A 875 22.90 20.97 13.32
C VAL A 875 22.33 20.27 14.56
N ALA A 876 22.07 18.96 14.47
CA ALA A 876 21.54 18.17 15.58
C ALA A 876 22.49 18.19 16.79
N GLY A 877 23.78 17.96 16.58
CA GLY A 877 24.79 17.97 17.64
C GLY A 877 24.87 19.31 18.38
N ARG A 878 24.78 20.44 17.66
CA ARG A 878 24.77 21.79 18.28
C ARG A 878 23.56 22.03 19.16
N ILE A 879 22.39 21.55 18.76
CA ILE A 879 21.14 21.74 19.49
C ILE A 879 21.09 20.86 20.75
N ASP A 880 21.70 19.66 20.68
CA ASP A 880 21.86 18.74 21.81
C ASP A 880 22.88 19.26 22.85
N GLU A 881 24.01 19.83 22.40
CA GLU A 881 25.04 20.40 23.29
C GLU A 881 24.53 21.60 24.12
N GLN A 882 23.49 22.31 23.67
CA GLN A 882 22.89 23.45 24.36
C GLN A 882 21.67 23.11 25.24
N GLY A 883 21.38 21.82 25.49
CA GLY A 883 20.50 21.37 26.57
C GLY A 883 19.12 20.84 26.17
N THR A 884 18.96 19.52 26.39
CA THR A 884 17.75 18.69 26.59
C THR A 884 16.67 18.67 25.51
N TRP A 885 16.52 17.51 24.85
CA TRP A 885 15.22 16.92 24.48
C TRP A 885 15.26 15.39 24.55
N TRP A 886 15.02 14.83 25.74
CA TRP A 886 14.28 13.57 25.95
C TRP A 886 13.63 13.68 27.35
N HIS A 887 12.30 13.53 27.40
CA HIS A 887 11.38 13.66 28.54
C HIS A 887 10.67 15.02 28.75
N SER A 888 9.53 15.16 28.07
CA SER A 888 8.27 15.59 28.72
C SER A 888 7.07 15.13 27.92
#